data_AF-D8T1J8-F1
#
_entry.id   AF-D8T1J8-F1
#
_cell.length_a   1.000
_cell.length_b   1.000
_cell.length_c   1.000
_cell.angle_alpha   90.00
_cell.angle_beta   90.00
_cell.angle_gamma   90.00
#
_symmetry.space_group_name_H-M   'P 1'
#
loop_
_entity.id
_entity.type
_entity.pdbx_description
1 polymer ?
#
loop_
_entity_poly.entity_id
_entity_poly.type
_entity_poly.pdbx_seq_one_letter_code
_entity_poly.pdbx_strand_id
1 'polypeptide(L)'
;MRHHFFHYVEYFEWAPGATSCSLIGDFNNWDCTKNRAEKGYFGRDDYGTWRITVEDKLREGQEKDPHWQEYNYSVEYDRGDGDIDIEALYQKMEDEYWEPGEDQYLKDTRPFEEALFKSIFGENFGCIKVGKEEEVNELAYNTEDEETMDYSKFPPGYEEWVKKTDQAHLPPLKQDPTRYSEPTVVDDPVWRERVLAKKPPLPIWEYTVKGFKAWEKKYLPAIPHGSRVRVYFKTPEGPVERVPAWAKYVLPDPDGKMWSAVYWEPPIQERHQWQHERPKPPKSLRIYECHVGMSSEEAGISTFKRFSQEVLPHVKKCGYNVVQLMGVQEHVDYSSVGYKVTNQFAVSSRFGTPEDFKFLVDTAHGLGLLVFMDIVHSHVAPDEVCGLAMFDGANDCFLHVGKRGHHKRWGTRLFKYGEHEVKRFLLSNLKWWVEEYRIDGFYFHSVGSMLYTHNGFAKFTGSLDEYCNQYVNVDAHIYLILANELLHNLTPRIITIAEDATLFPGLCAPHEQGGFGFDYYVSTAPSDMWLYLIEKVPLEEWSVKQIAESLLKISNSDGKALVYVENHSQSISGGKSLFQALIEKNVEYPDAVNMLRSVSMIKMIKLLTASLGGSAYLTFMGNEFGHTERVEFPRVTNNFSYEFARRRWSLLDDKWHAKLAEFDNALMAIEQKYLFLSSNAPVTNLQVDDLSKTIVFTQDNLIFAYNFHPRKSADEYEILVDEPGRYELLLDTDDVKYGGMGRLKTKQKRINVFSMKLSLTLPQLSAQVYRLAKIWDAAVSVM
;
A
#
# COMPACT_ATOMS: atom_id res chain seq x y z
N MET A 1 18.02 6.53 -8.91
CA MET A 1 19.44 6.16 -8.82
C MET A 1 19.55 4.66 -8.75
N ARG A 2 20.44 4.05 -9.52
CA ARG A 2 20.75 2.62 -9.46
C ARG A 2 22.27 2.47 -9.38
N HIS A 3 22.76 1.77 -8.36
CA HIS A 3 24.16 1.36 -8.33
C HIS A 3 24.35 0.24 -9.35
N HIS A 4 25.24 0.46 -10.30
CA HIS A 4 25.47 -0.41 -11.44
C HIS A 4 26.54 -1.43 -11.13
N PHE A 5 26.46 -2.58 -11.81
CA PHE A 5 27.42 -3.66 -11.65
C PHE A 5 28.87 -3.32 -12.02
N PHE A 6 29.13 -2.14 -12.58
CA PHE A 6 30.42 -1.71 -13.12
C PHE A 6 31.04 -0.55 -12.29
N HIS A 7 30.80 -0.52 -10.98
CA HIS A 7 31.39 0.44 -10.04
C HIS A 7 30.98 1.91 -10.27
N TYR A 8 29.71 2.17 -10.58
CA TYR A 8 29.18 3.53 -10.68
C TYR A 8 27.69 3.59 -10.34
N VAL A 9 27.20 4.76 -9.97
CA VAL A 9 25.77 5.06 -9.81
C VAL A 9 25.25 5.80 -11.03
N GLU A 10 24.14 5.31 -11.58
CA GLU A 10 23.38 6.04 -12.59
C GLU A 10 22.19 6.75 -11.98
N TYR A 11 22.10 8.03 -12.29
CA TYR A 11 20.99 8.87 -11.94
C TYR A 11 20.26 9.32 -13.21
N PHE A 12 18.95 9.12 -13.21
CA PHE A 12 18.05 9.57 -14.26
C PHE A 12 17.10 10.59 -13.67
N GLU A 13 16.87 11.69 -14.39
CA GLU A 13 15.90 12.70 -13.98
C GLU A 13 15.23 13.35 -15.19
N TRP A 14 13.91 13.45 -15.15
CA TRP A 14 13.16 14.09 -16.23
C TRP A 14 12.99 15.57 -15.95
N ALA A 15 13.65 16.41 -16.75
CA ALA A 15 13.65 17.86 -16.59
C ALA A 15 13.82 18.52 -17.97
N PRO A 16 12.79 18.48 -18.83
CA PRO A 16 12.90 18.87 -20.23
C PRO A 16 13.24 20.35 -20.41
N GLY A 17 12.84 21.23 -19.49
CA GLY A 17 13.11 22.66 -19.48
C GLY A 17 14.52 23.07 -19.06
N ALA A 18 15.29 22.15 -18.46
CA ALA A 18 16.68 22.42 -18.07
C ALA A 18 17.61 22.46 -19.29
N THR A 19 18.75 23.15 -19.15
CA THR A 19 19.84 23.22 -20.14
C THR A 19 21.07 22.42 -19.70
N SER A 20 21.22 22.19 -18.40
CA SER A 20 22.15 21.19 -17.86
C SER A 20 21.64 20.67 -16.51
N CYS A 21 22.03 19.45 -16.16
CA CYS A 21 21.68 18.77 -14.92
C CYS A 21 22.95 18.31 -14.21
N SER A 22 23.00 18.41 -12.89
CA SER A 22 24.15 17.94 -12.08
C SER A 22 23.67 17.37 -10.76
N LEU A 23 24.27 16.26 -10.33
CA LEU A 23 23.98 15.66 -9.04
C LEU A 23 24.97 16.17 -8.00
N ILE A 24 24.44 16.80 -6.95
CA ILE A 24 25.24 17.46 -5.90
C ILE A 24 24.92 16.87 -4.53
N GLY A 25 25.91 16.81 -3.63
CA GLY A 25 25.69 16.30 -2.29
C GLY A 25 26.97 16.12 -1.49
N ASP A 26 26.87 15.44 -0.35
CA ASP A 26 28.01 15.21 0.55
C ASP A 26 29.16 14.48 -0.17
N PHE A 27 28.83 13.57 -1.09
CA PHE A 27 29.80 12.77 -1.83
C PHE A 27 30.73 13.58 -2.78
N ASN A 28 30.32 14.80 -3.17
CA ASN A 28 31.09 15.69 -4.04
C ASN A 28 31.29 17.10 -3.48
N ASN A 29 31.05 17.30 -2.18
CA ASN A 29 31.11 18.60 -1.49
C ASN A 29 30.19 19.66 -2.12
N TRP A 30 29.00 19.25 -2.57
CA TRP A 30 27.99 20.14 -3.15
C TRP A 30 28.46 20.92 -4.40
N ASP A 31 29.44 20.36 -5.14
CA ASP A 31 30.04 21.00 -6.32
C ASP A 31 29.19 20.77 -7.58
N CYS A 32 28.52 21.82 -8.06
CA CYS A 32 27.66 21.78 -9.24
C CYS A 32 28.40 21.69 -10.59
N THR A 33 29.74 21.73 -10.58
CA THR A 33 30.56 21.56 -11.78
C THR A 33 30.95 20.10 -12.03
N LYS A 34 30.78 19.24 -11.03
CA LYS A 34 31.06 17.80 -11.10
C LYS A 34 29.80 17.00 -11.43
N ASN A 35 29.97 15.81 -12.02
CA ASN A 35 28.88 14.89 -12.34
C ASN A 35 27.74 15.58 -13.11
N ARG A 36 28.11 16.33 -14.17
CA ARG A 36 27.22 17.20 -14.93
C ARG A 36 26.93 16.63 -16.31
N ALA A 37 25.67 16.67 -16.71
CA ALA A 37 25.20 16.44 -18.08
C ALA A 37 24.76 17.77 -18.70
N GLU A 38 25.05 18.00 -19.98
CA GLU A 38 24.75 19.25 -20.70
C GLU A 38 23.99 18.99 -22.00
N LYS A 39 23.05 19.88 -22.35
CA LYS A 39 22.27 19.78 -23.58
C LYS A 39 23.19 19.87 -24.81
N GLY A 40 23.12 18.89 -25.70
CA GLY A 40 23.96 18.80 -26.90
C GLY A 40 25.24 17.98 -26.73
N TYR A 41 25.48 17.43 -25.54
CA TYR A 41 26.52 16.45 -25.24
C TYR A 41 25.88 15.16 -24.68
N PHE A 42 26.64 14.06 -24.58
CA PHE A 42 26.16 12.82 -23.96
C PHE A 42 25.52 13.10 -22.58
N GLY A 43 24.35 12.49 -22.31
CA GLY A 43 23.67 12.59 -21.01
C GLY A 43 22.29 13.26 -21.00
N ARG A 44 21.68 13.57 -22.16
CA ARG A 44 20.26 13.94 -22.28
C ARG A 44 19.63 13.23 -23.48
N ASP A 45 18.48 12.61 -23.29
CA ASP A 45 17.71 12.00 -24.39
C ASP A 45 16.79 13.01 -25.10
N ASP A 46 16.15 12.56 -26.18
CA ASP A 46 15.23 13.37 -27.00
C ASP A 46 13.94 13.77 -26.24
N TYR A 47 13.60 13.05 -25.17
CA TYR A 47 12.42 13.28 -24.34
C TYR A 47 12.70 14.24 -23.16
N GLY A 48 13.96 14.66 -22.97
CA GLY A 48 14.36 15.59 -21.92
C GLY A 48 14.74 14.92 -20.60
N THR A 49 15.03 13.62 -20.61
CA THR A 49 15.58 12.88 -19.48
C THR A 49 17.10 13.03 -19.45
N TRP A 50 17.62 13.38 -18.28
CA TRP A 50 19.04 13.51 -18.01
C TRP A 50 19.59 12.22 -17.42
N ARG A 51 20.77 11.80 -17.87
CA ARG A 51 21.55 10.68 -17.31
C ARG A 51 22.86 11.21 -16.76
N ILE A 52 23.11 10.95 -15.48
CA ILE A 52 24.35 11.31 -14.78
C ILE A 52 24.98 10.03 -14.24
N THR A 53 26.27 9.85 -14.49
CA THR A 53 27.06 8.76 -13.96
C THR A 53 28.01 9.28 -12.89
N VAL A 54 28.03 8.65 -11.72
CA VAL A 54 28.98 8.93 -10.63
C VAL A 54 29.79 7.67 -10.38
N GLU A 55 31.08 7.68 -10.63
CA GLU A 55 31.96 6.52 -10.42
C GLU A 55 32.30 6.31 -8.93
N ASP A 56 32.46 5.04 -8.54
CA ASP A 56 33.00 4.66 -7.25
C ASP A 56 34.46 5.14 -7.12
N LYS A 57 34.89 5.44 -5.89
CA LYS A 57 36.23 5.96 -5.62
C LYS A 57 37.15 4.82 -5.20
N LEU A 58 38.35 4.73 -5.76
CA LEU A 58 39.38 3.80 -5.27
C LEU A 58 39.87 4.22 -3.88
N ARG A 59 40.13 3.24 -3.02
CA ARG A 59 40.84 3.45 -1.77
C ARG A 59 42.33 3.71 -2.03
N GLU A 60 42.96 4.42 -1.10
CA GLU A 60 44.37 4.80 -1.22
C GLU A 60 45.27 3.56 -1.37
N GLY A 61 46.15 3.58 -2.37
CA GLY A 61 47.07 2.47 -2.69
C GLY A 61 46.47 1.33 -3.51
N GLN A 62 45.21 1.43 -3.97
CA GLN A 62 44.56 0.44 -4.83
C GLN A 62 44.59 0.89 -6.31
N GLU A 63 44.78 -0.05 -7.24
CA GLU A 63 44.79 0.22 -8.69
C GLU A 63 43.44 -0.08 -9.33
N LYS A 64 42.99 0.72 -10.31
CA LYS A 64 41.73 0.48 -11.04
C LYS A 64 41.82 -0.85 -11.78
N ASP A 65 40.74 -1.64 -11.74
CA ASP A 65 40.70 -2.88 -12.51
C ASP A 65 40.77 -2.57 -14.02
N PRO A 66 41.56 -3.33 -14.79
CA PRO A 66 41.87 -3.02 -16.20
C PRO A 66 40.68 -3.15 -17.16
N HIS A 67 39.54 -3.71 -16.72
CA HIS A 67 38.31 -3.85 -17.51
C HIS A 67 37.07 -3.43 -16.71
N TRP A 68 35.99 -3.07 -17.43
CA TRP A 68 34.62 -2.91 -16.89
C TRP A 68 34.14 -4.28 -16.39
N GLN A 69 34.68 -4.74 -15.28
CA GLN A 69 34.28 -5.99 -14.65
C GLN A 69 32.97 -5.71 -13.92
N GLU A 70 32.00 -6.61 -14.11
CA GLU A 70 30.83 -6.68 -13.24
C GLU A 70 31.30 -6.82 -11.77
N TYR A 71 30.40 -6.87 -10.78
CA TYR A 71 30.71 -7.21 -9.38
C TYR A 71 31.39 -8.58 -9.15
N ASN A 72 32.00 -9.14 -10.18
CA ASN A 72 32.72 -10.38 -10.26
C ASN A 72 34.21 -10.08 -10.07
N TYR A 73 34.73 -10.35 -8.87
CA TYR A 73 36.17 -10.51 -8.75
C TYR A 73 36.57 -11.74 -9.57
N SER A 74 37.47 -11.55 -10.54
CA SER A 74 38.24 -12.64 -11.14
C SER A 74 39.55 -12.78 -10.36
N VAL A 75 39.81 -13.94 -9.76
CA VAL A 75 41.16 -14.29 -9.30
C VAL A 75 41.56 -15.64 -9.86
N GLU A 76 42.50 -15.56 -10.79
CA GLU A 76 43.53 -16.50 -11.26
C GLU A 76 43.24 -18.00 -11.41
N TYR A 77 43.59 -18.50 -12.60
CA TYR A 77 43.87 -19.90 -12.90
C TYR A 77 45.01 -20.41 -12.00
N ASP A 78 44.73 -21.27 -11.03
CA ASP A 78 45.72 -22.25 -10.60
C ASP A 78 45.57 -23.48 -11.52
N ARG A 79 46.66 -23.87 -12.18
CA ARG A 79 46.65 -24.91 -13.22
C ARG A 79 46.68 -26.31 -12.61
N GLY A 80 46.33 -26.44 -11.33
CA GLY A 80 46.58 -27.63 -10.54
C GLY A 80 48.07 -27.73 -10.21
N ASP A 81 48.73 -26.61 -9.94
CA ASP A 81 50.12 -26.53 -9.52
C ASP A 81 50.30 -25.92 -8.12
N GLY A 82 49.22 -25.50 -7.45
CA GLY A 82 49.20 -25.09 -6.05
C GLY A 82 49.10 -26.24 -5.04
N ASP A 83 49.79 -26.11 -3.90
CA ASP A 83 49.71 -27.00 -2.72
C ASP A 83 48.48 -26.71 -1.82
N ILE A 84 47.49 -25.94 -2.31
CA ILE A 84 46.34 -25.52 -1.52
C ILE A 84 45.33 -26.67 -1.45
N ASP A 85 45.00 -27.11 -0.23
CA ASP A 85 43.95 -28.10 -0.02
C ASP A 85 42.54 -27.50 -0.13
N ILE A 86 41.55 -28.37 -0.24
CA ILE A 86 40.18 -27.95 -0.52
C ILE A 86 39.53 -27.21 0.66
N GLU A 87 39.99 -27.45 1.89
CA GLU A 87 39.46 -26.82 3.10
C GLU A 87 39.94 -25.36 3.19
N ALA A 88 41.22 -25.12 2.88
CA ALA A 88 41.78 -23.78 2.72
C ALA A 88 41.13 -23.00 1.55
N LEU A 89 40.78 -23.69 0.46
CA LEU A 89 40.05 -23.09 -0.65
C LEU A 89 38.63 -22.67 -0.23
N TYR A 90 37.88 -23.55 0.44
CA TYR A 90 36.54 -23.22 0.96
C TYR A 90 36.58 -22.10 1.98
N GLN A 91 37.55 -22.09 2.91
CA GLN A 91 37.71 -21.00 3.88
C GLN A 91 38.00 -19.66 3.19
N LYS A 92 38.86 -19.64 2.17
CA LYS A 92 39.14 -18.44 1.39
C LYS A 92 37.90 -17.95 0.64
N MET A 93 37.10 -18.86 0.09
CA MET A 93 35.82 -18.52 -0.52
C MET A 93 34.85 -17.93 0.50
N GLU A 94 34.69 -18.51 1.69
CA GLU A 94 33.83 -17.97 2.76
C GLU A 94 34.27 -16.59 3.25
N ASP A 95 35.59 -16.35 3.35
CA ASP A 95 36.18 -15.08 3.77
C ASP A 95 36.00 -13.98 2.70
N GLU A 96 35.91 -14.34 1.41
CA GLU A 96 35.80 -13.42 0.27
C GLU A 96 34.36 -13.29 -0.32
N TYR A 97 33.43 -14.20 0.03
CA TYR A 97 32.05 -14.31 -0.48
C TYR A 97 30.95 -13.76 0.48
N TRP A 98 29.70 -13.81 0.03
CA TRP A 98 28.50 -13.49 0.81
C TRP A 98 27.37 -14.53 0.75
N GLU A 99 26.76 -14.74 1.92
CA GLU A 99 25.58 -15.55 2.30
C GLU A 99 25.77 -17.07 2.56
N PRO A 100 25.40 -17.58 3.77
CA PRO A 100 24.99 -18.97 3.95
C PRO A 100 23.59 -19.16 3.34
N GLY A 101 23.47 -19.94 2.26
CA GLY A 101 22.16 -20.40 1.72
C GLY A 101 21.84 -20.01 0.28
N GLU A 102 22.66 -19.20 -0.40
CA GLU A 102 22.54 -18.91 -1.85
C GLU A 102 23.70 -19.51 -2.66
N ASP A 103 23.91 -20.83 -2.54
CA ASP A 103 24.84 -21.55 -3.42
C ASP A 103 24.18 -21.78 -4.79
N GLN A 104 24.44 -20.92 -5.78
CA GLN A 104 24.09 -21.18 -7.19
C GLN A 104 25.35 -21.41 -8.02
N TYR A 105 25.58 -22.66 -8.41
CA TYR A 105 26.62 -23.04 -9.37
C TYR A 105 26.08 -22.93 -10.80
N LEU A 106 26.34 -21.81 -11.47
CA LEU A 106 26.09 -21.68 -12.91
C LEU A 106 27.26 -22.32 -13.67
N LYS A 107 26.97 -23.35 -14.48
CA LYS A 107 27.96 -23.97 -15.36
C LYS A 107 27.97 -23.20 -16.69
N ASP A 108 28.97 -22.36 -16.89
CA ASP A 108 29.19 -21.71 -18.16
C ASP A 108 29.87 -22.69 -19.15
N THR A 109 29.21 -23.01 -20.27
CA THR A 109 29.74 -23.90 -21.31
C THR A 109 30.57 -23.18 -22.37
N ARG A 110 30.65 -21.84 -22.32
CA ARG A 110 31.41 -21.02 -23.29
C ARG A 110 32.90 -21.36 -23.39
N PRO A 111 33.62 -21.78 -22.31
CA PRO A 111 35.03 -22.19 -22.43
C PRO A 111 35.21 -23.44 -23.31
N PHE A 112 34.23 -24.34 -23.34
CA PHE A 112 34.24 -25.53 -24.21
C PHE A 112 34.01 -25.14 -25.67
N GLU A 113 33.05 -24.24 -25.92
CA GLU A 113 32.76 -23.75 -27.28
C GLU A 113 33.94 -22.96 -27.84
N GLU A 114 34.60 -22.13 -27.04
CA GLU A 114 35.76 -21.34 -27.44
C GLU A 114 37.02 -22.20 -27.64
N ALA A 115 37.26 -23.20 -26.79
CA ALA A 115 38.35 -24.17 -26.98
C ALA A 115 38.11 -25.05 -28.21
N LEU A 116 36.87 -25.47 -28.45
CA LEU A 116 36.47 -26.21 -29.64
C LEU A 116 36.59 -25.32 -30.89
N PHE A 117 36.21 -24.05 -30.83
CA PHE A 117 36.37 -23.07 -31.89
C PHE A 117 37.85 -22.82 -32.23
N LYS A 118 38.71 -22.62 -31.22
CA LYS A 118 40.16 -22.46 -31.38
C LYS A 118 40.82 -23.73 -31.94
N SER A 119 40.29 -24.91 -31.59
CA SER A 119 40.77 -26.19 -32.14
C SER A 119 40.35 -26.42 -33.59
N ILE A 120 39.20 -25.88 -34.01
CA ILE A 120 38.65 -26.04 -35.36
C ILE A 120 39.18 -24.97 -36.32
N PHE A 121 39.41 -23.73 -35.85
CA PHE A 121 39.73 -22.57 -36.68
C PHE A 121 41.13 -21.95 -36.43
N GLY A 122 41.90 -22.47 -35.47
CA GLY A 122 43.28 -22.06 -35.17
C GLY A 122 43.42 -20.85 -34.22
N GLU A 123 44.55 -20.75 -33.52
CA GLU A 123 44.80 -19.83 -32.39
C GLU A 123 44.72 -18.32 -32.72
N ASN A 124 44.74 -17.92 -33.99
CA ASN A 124 44.85 -16.51 -34.40
C ASN A 124 43.52 -15.81 -34.77
N PHE A 125 42.39 -16.51 -34.69
CA PHE A 125 41.09 -15.87 -34.92
C PHE A 125 40.55 -15.27 -33.62
N GLY A 126 41.07 -14.09 -33.24
CA GLY A 126 40.66 -13.42 -32.01
C GLY A 126 41.59 -12.28 -31.58
N CYS A 127 41.99 -11.41 -32.50
CA CYS A 127 42.69 -10.17 -32.18
C CYS A 127 42.15 -9.02 -33.04
N ILE A 128 40.94 -8.55 -32.76
CA ILE A 128 40.63 -7.14 -33.02
C ILE A 128 41.20 -6.37 -31.85
N LYS A 129 42.45 -5.92 -31.98
CA LYS A 129 42.97 -4.83 -31.15
C LYS A 129 42.14 -3.59 -31.50
N VAL A 130 41.27 -3.16 -30.60
CA VAL A 130 40.60 -1.86 -30.73
C VAL A 130 41.67 -0.78 -30.53
N GLY A 131 42.24 -0.32 -31.64
CA GLY A 131 43.04 0.89 -31.71
C GLY A 131 42.15 2.04 -32.20
N LYS A 132 42.10 3.12 -31.41
CA LYS A 132 41.68 4.50 -31.77
C LYS A 132 40.33 4.67 -32.52
N GLU A 133 39.31 4.99 -31.73
CA GLU A 133 38.32 6.09 -31.81
C GLU A 133 37.80 6.74 -33.12
N GLU A 134 38.16 6.33 -34.33
CA GLU A 134 37.58 6.94 -35.56
C GLU A 134 37.25 5.84 -36.58
N GLU A 135 36.05 5.23 -36.49
CA GLU A 135 35.32 4.52 -37.58
C GLU A 135 34.20 3.59 -37.01
N VAL A 136 33.28 4.11 -36.19
CA VAL A 136 32.07 3.34 -35.77
C VAL A 136 30.80 4.11 -36.12
N ASN A 137 30.67 4.45 -37.40
CA ASN A 137 29.43 4.97 -37.98
C ASN A 137 29.27 4.37 -39.38
N GLU A 138 28.92 3.07 -39.50
CA GLU A 138 28.28 2.58 -40.73
C GLU A 138 27.64 1.18 -40.70
N LEU A 139 27.50 0.49 -39.56
CA LEU A 139 26.86 -0.84 -39.53
C LEU A 139 25.72 -0.90 -38.50
N ALA A 140 24.63 -0.23 -38.84
CA ALA A 140 23.30 -0.58 -38.37
C ALA A 140 22.38 -0.75 -39.59
N TYR A 141 21.48 -1.73 -39.48
CA TYR A 141 20.32 -1.98 -40.34
C TYR A 141 20.53 -2.77 -41.64
N ASN A 142 20.30 -4.09 -41.56
CA ASN A 142 19.30 -4.73 -42.43
C ASN A 142 18.82 -6.05 -41.81
N THR A 143 17.56 -6.03 -41.40
CA THR A 143 16.71 -7.19 -41.10
C THR A 143 16.15 -7.74 -42.41
N GLU A 144 16.32 -9.02 -42.70
CA GLU A 144 15.46 -9.86 -43.54
C GLU A 144 16.08 -11.27 -43.63
N ASP A 145 15.59 -12.20 -42.79
CA ASP A 145 15.53 -13.67 -42.96
C ASP A 145 15.54 -14.36 -41.59
N GLU A 146 14.36 -14.42 -40.94
CA GLU A 146 14.14 -15.16 -39.68
C GLU A 146 13.45 -16.53 -39.89
N GLU A 147 13.34 -17.01 -41.13
CA GLU A 147 12.77 -18.34 -41.42
C GLU A 147 13.80 -19.26 -42.09
N THR A 148 14.57 -20.00 -41.28
CA THR A 148 14.99 -21.42 -41.44
C THR A 148 16.28 -21.74 -40.68
N MET A 149 16.21 -21.86 -39.35
CA MET A 149 17.23 -22.62 -38.61
C MET A 149 16.80 -24.10 -38.55
N ASP A 150 17.50 -24.96 -39.29
CA ASP A 150 17.30 -26.42 -39.28
C ASP A 150 17.89 -27.03 -38.00
N TYR A 151 17.04 -27.19 -36.99
CA TYR A 151 17.38 -27.74 -35.67
C TYR A 151 17.79 -29.23 -35.71
N SER A 152 17.68 -29.92 -36.85
CA SER A 152 18.12 -31.33 -36.98
C SER A 152 19.63 -31.51 -37.10
N LYS A 153 20.40 -30.40 -37.11
CA LYS A 153 21.87 -30.40 -37.23
C LYS A 153 22.65 -30.07 -35.95
N PHE A 154 21.99 -29.85 -34.81
CA PHE A 154 22.67 -29.79 -33.51
C PHE A 154 23.05 -31.21 -33.05
N PRO A 155 24.29 -31.46 -32.59
CA PRO A 155 24.63 -32.76 -32.04
C PRO A 155 23.87 -33.01 -30.72
N PRO A 156 23.45 -34.25 -30.41
CA PRO A 156 22.76 -34.59 -29.17
C PRO A 156 23.76 -34.67 -28.00
N GLY A 157 24.34 -33.53 -27.61
CA GLY A 157 25.52 -33.51 -26.72
C GLY A 157 25.22 -33.84 -25.25
N TYR A 158 24.07 -33.44 -24.72
CA TYR A 158 23.79 -33.57 -23.28
C TYR A 158 23.41 -35.00 -22.89
N GLU A 159 22.47 -35.63 -23.61
CA GLU A 159 22.00 -36.98 -23.29
C GLU A 159 23.04 -38.08 -23.54
N GLU A 160 23.94 -37.88 -24.52
CA GLU A 160 24.99 -38.84 -24.84
C GLU A 160 26.16 -38.78 -23.85
N TRP A 161 26.40 -37.62 -23.23
CA TRP A 161 27.40 -37.43 -22.17
C TRP A 161 26.94 -37.98 -20.82
N VAL A 162 25.66 -37.78 -20.45
CA VAL A 162 25.06 -38.40 -19.24
C VAL A 162 25.13 -39.92 -19.31
N LYS A 163 25.06 -40.51 -20.52
CA LYS A 163 25.22 -41.96 -20.73
C LYS A 163 26.68 -42.46 -20.62
N LYS A 164 27.68 -41.57 -20.75
CA LYS A 164 29.12 -41.89 -20.72
C LYS A 164 29.83 -41.52 -19.41
N THR A 165 29.17 -40.77 -18.54
CA THR A 165 29.72 -40.34 -17.24
C THR A 165 29.18 -41.26 -16.14
N ASP A 166 30.04 -41.73 -15.24
CA ASP A 166 29.60 -42.54 -14.10
C ASP A 166 28.58 -41.75 -13.28
N GLN A 167 27.38 -42.31 -13.09
CA GLN A 167 26.28 -41.65 -12.40
C GLN A 167 26.65 -41.24 -10.97
N ALA A 168 27.68 -41.87 -10.38
CA ALA A 168 28.21 -41.50 -9.07
C ALA A 168 28.90 -40.13 -9.00
N HIS A 169 29.26 -39.52 -10.14
CA HIS A 169 29.96 -38.23 -10.22
C HIS A 169 29.08 -37.07 -10.67
N LEU A 170 27.80 -37.32 -10.97
CA LEU A 170 26.84 -36.28 -11.34
C LEU A 170 26.11 -35.75 -10.09
N PRO A 171 25.92 -34.43 -9.95
CA PRO A 171 25.09 -33.88 -8.87
C PRO A 171 23.62 -34.34 -9.02
N PRO A 172 22.89 -34.58 -7.92
CA PRO A 172 21.46 -34.88 -7.99
C PRO A 172 20.69 -33.63 -8.48
N LEU A 173 19.96 -33.79 -9.59
CA LEU A 173 19.15 -32.73 -10.19
C LEU A 173 17.68 -32.91 -9.78
N LYS A 174 17.00 -31.82 -9.42
CA LYS A 174 15.54 -31.81 -9.23
C LYS A 174 14.89 -31.12 -10.43
N GLN A 175 14.17 -31.85 -11.27
CA GLN A 175 13.35 -31.25 -12.31
C GLN A 175 12.07 -30.67 -11.69
N ASP A 176 11.89 -29.36 -11.79
CA ASP A 176 10.60 -28.70 -11.56
C ASP A 176 9.80 -28.74 -12.88
N PRO A 177 8.66 -29.44 -12.95
CA PRO A 177 7.89 -29.56 -14.19
C PRO A 177 7.22 -28.24 -14.65
N THR A 178 7.33 -27.15 -13.89
CA THR A 178 6.65 -25.87 -14.19
C THR A 178 7.55 -24.79 -14.81
N ARG A 179 8.86 -25.03 -14.96
CA ARG A 179 9.80 -24.08 -15.58
C ARG A 179 10.55 -24.74 -16.74
N TYR A 180 10.45 -24.16 -17.94
CA TYR A 180 11.31 -24.47 -19.09
C TYR A 180 12.68 -23.78 -18.94
N SER A 181 13.36 -23.97 -17.82
CA SER A 181 14.72 -23.47 -17.61
C SER A 181 15.54 -24.56 -16.92
N GLU A 182 16.79 -24.66 -17.34
CA GLU A 182 17.85 -25.63 -17.00
C GLU A 182 17.79 -26.28 -15.61
N PRO A 183 18.20 -27.56 -15.49
CA PRO A 183 18.09 -28.31 -14.24
C PRO A 183 19.01 -27.72 -13.16
N THR A 184 18.45 -27.49 -11.98
CA THR A 184 19.17 -26.90 -10.82
C THR A 184 19.81 -28.00 -9.98
N VAL A 185 21.08 -27.81 -9.62
CA VAL A 185 21.85 -28.65 -8.68
C VAL A 185 21.48 -28.26 -7.26
N VAL A 186 21.19 -29.25 -6.40
CA VAL A 186 20.93 -29.02 -4.97
C VAL A 186 22.16 -29.45 -4.17
N ASP A 187 22.56 -28.67 -3.18
CA ASP A 187 23.62 -29.06 -2.24
C ASP A 187 23.22 -30.35 -1.51
N ASP A 188 24.09 -31.37 -1.63
CA ASP A 188 23.88 -32.70 -1.09
C ASP A 188 25.04 -33.03 -0.14
N PRO A 189 24.76 -33.38 1.14
CA PRO A 189 25.81 -33.64 2.14
C PRO A 189 26.81 -34.72 1.72
N VAL A 190 26.35 -35.73 0.98
CA VAL A 190 27.18 -36.85 0.50
C VAL A 190 28.07 -36.40 -0.65
N TRP A 191 27.58 -35.50 -1.51
CA TRP A 191 28.39 -34.85 -2.54
C TRP A 191 29.46 -33.93 -1.92
N ARG A 192 29.10 -33.15 -0.89
CA ARG A 192 30.01 -32.24 -0.18
C ARG A 192 31.18 -32.99 0.49
N GLU A 193 30.91 -34.11 1.16
CA GLU A 193 31.96 -34.99 1.71
C GLU A 193 32.91 -35.57 0.64
N ARG A 194 32.40 -35.88 -0.55
CA ARG A 194 33.22 -36.42 -1.66
C ARG A 194 34.14 -35.37 -2.27
N VAL A 195 33.70 -34.12 -2.32
CA VAL A 195 34.51 -32.99 -2.76
C VAL A 195 35.62 -32.76 -1.74
N LEU A 196 35.27 -32.67 -0.45
CA LEU A 196 36.22 -32.49 0.66
C LEU A 196 37.30 -33.60 0.77
N ALA A 197 37.02 -34.80 0.28
CA ALA A 197 37.98 -35.92 0.32
C ALA A 197 39.06 -35.89 -0.79
N LYS A 198 39.05 -34.92 -1.71
CA LYS A 198 40.04 -34.83 -2.80
C LYS A 198 41.39 -34.29 -2.30
N LYS A 199 42.48 -34.83 -2.85
CA LYS A 199 43.86 -34.42 -2.54
C LYS A 199 44.44 -33.56 -3.67
N PRO A 200 45.30 -32.56 -3.37
CA PRO A 200 46.02 -31.79 -4.38
C PRO A 200 46.89 -32.68 -5.29
N PRO A 201 47.13 -32.26 -6.55
CA PRO A 201 46.62 -31.05 -7.19
C PRO A 201 45.16 -31.18 -7.62
N LEU A 202 44.37 -30.15 -7.33
CA LEU A 202 42.97 -30.09 -7.75
C LEU A 202 42.90 -29.39 -9.12
N PRO A 203 42.32 -30.00 -10.17
CA PRO A 203 42.06 -29.30 -11.42
C PRO A 203 40.97 -28.23 -11.18
N ILE A 204 41.31 -26.96 -11.35
CA ILE A 204 40.44 -25.84 -11.02
C ILE A 204 39.49 -25.50 -12.19
N TRP A 205 38.26 -25.16 -11.83
CA TRP A 205 37.24 -24.57 -12.69
C TRP A 205 37.21 -23.06 -12.47
N GLU A 206 36.94 -22.30 -13.52
CA GLU A 206 36.79 -20.84 -13.48
C GLU A 206 35.63 -20.46 -12.54
N TYR A 207 35.90 -19.62 -11.54
CA TYR A 207 34.94 -19.18 -10.52
C TYR A 207 34.71 -17.67 -10.63
N THR A 208 33.45 -17.27 -10.70
CA THR A 208 33.01 -15.88 -10.76
C THR A 208 32.54 -15.45 -9.37
N VAL A 209 33.31 -14.59 -8.69
CA VAL A 209 33.02 -14.21 -7.29
C VAL A 209 32.18 -12.93 -7.23
N LYS A 210 30.88 -13.00 -6.95
CA LYS A 210 30.12 -11.81 -6.53
C LYS A 210 30.50 -11.42 -5.11
N GLY A 211 31.37 -10.42 -4.95
CA GLY A 211 31.96 -10.09 -3.64
C GLY A 211 31.84 -8.61 -3.25
N PHE A 212 30.71 -8.19 -2.66
CA PHE A 212 30.58 -6.83 -2.08
C PHE A 212 31.66 -6.56 -1.02
N LYS A 213 32.03 -7.55 -0.19
CA LYS A 213 33.12 -7.43 0.81
C LYS A 213 34.49 -7.19 0.16
N ALA A 214 34.77 -7.86 -0.95
CA ALA A 214 36.00 -7.65 -1.70
C ALA A 214 35.98 -6.27 -2.34
N TRP A 215 34.85 -5.85 -2.92
CA TRP A 215 34.66 -4.50 -3.46
C TRP A 215 34.88 -3.43 -2.37
N GLU A 216 34.33 -3.60 -1.16
CA GLU A 216 34.53 -2.68 -0.03
C GLU A 216 35.98 -2.56 0.42
N LYS A 217 36.83 -3.59 0.22
CA LYS A 217 38.28 -3.51 0.51
C LYS A 217 39.02 -2.61 -0.48
N LYS A 218 38.51 -2.44 -1.71
CA LYS A 218 39.19 -1.75 -2.81
C LYS A 218 38.57 -0.41 -3.18
N TYR A 219 37.25 -0.31 -3.11
CA TYR A 219 36.46 0.83 -3.54
C TYR A 219 35.67 1.41 -2.35
N LEU A 220 35.27 2.67 -2.52
CA LEU A 220 34.29 3.39 -1.73
C LEU A 220 33.09 3.67 -2.65
N PRO A 221 31.85 3.54 -2.15
CA PRO A 221 30.66 3.84 -2.93
C PRO A 221 30.71 5.26 -3.49
N ALA A 222 30.34 5.40 -4.77
CA ALA A 222 30.20 6.67 -5.46
C ALA A 222 29.36 7.67 -4.67
N ILE A 223 28.26 7.18 -4.09
CA ILE A 223 27.38 7.89 -3.17
C ILE A 223 27.18 6.99 -1.95
N PRO A 224 27.82 7.28 -0.81
CA PRO A 224 27.64 6.49 0.40
C PRO A 224 26.18 6.50 0.88
N HIS A 225 25.70 5.38 1.44
CA HIS A 225 24.44 5.32 2.17
C HIS A 225 24.35 6.46 3.20
N GLY A 226 23.19 7.10 3.29
CA GLY A 226 22.97 8.21 4.22
C GLY A 226 23.46 9.57 3.74
N SER A 227 24.15 9.64 2.60
CA SER A 227 24.59 10.93 2.02
C SER A 227 23.40 11.79 1.63
N ARG A 228 23.47 13.09 1.91
CA ARG A 228 22.50 14.07 1.40
C ARG A 228 22.78 14.38 -0.06
N VAL A 229 21.72 14.43 -0.86
CA VAL A 229 21.78 14.62 -2.31
C VAL A 229 20.66 15.57 -2.77
N ARG A 230 21.01 16.44 -3.71
CA ARG A 230 20.09 17.28 -4.50
C ARG A 230 20.47 17.22 -5.97
N VAL A 231 19.53 17.59 -6.82
CA VAL A 231 19.79 17.85 -8.24
C VAL A 231 19.86 19.35 -8.47
N TYR A 232 20.87 19.76 -9.23
CA TYR A 232 21.08 21.13 -9.66
C TYR A 232 20.76 21.24 -11.15
N PHE A 233 19.86 22.16 -11.50
CA PHE A 233 19.52 22.47 -12.88
C PHE A 233 20.02 23.87 -13.23
N LYS A 234 20.62 24.00 -14.41
CA LYS A 234 20.66 25.30 -15.09
C LYS A 234 19.41 25.40 -15.96
N THR A 235 18.67 26.49 -15.81
CA THR A 235 17.44 26.75 -16.57
C THR A 235 17.56 28.12 -17.25
N PRO A 236 16.73 28.41 -18.27
CA PRO A 236 16.72 29.74 -18.90
C PRO A 236 16.46 30.89 -17.93
N GLU A 237 15.72 30.65 -16.84
CA GLU A 237 15.35 31.68 -15.85
C GLU A 237 16.38 31.82 -14.71
N GLY A 238 17.32 30.87 -14.60
CA GLY A 238 18.33 30.85 -13.55
C GLY A 238 18.60 29.43 -13.03
N PRO A 239 19.67 29.25 -12.24
CA PRO A 239 19.94 27.96 -11.63
C PRO A 239 18.95 27.65 -10.50
N VAL A 240 18.58 26.38 -10.36
CA VAL A 240 17.70 25.91 -9.28
C VAL A 240 18.23 24.60 -8.71
N GLU A 241 17.97 24.40 -7.41
CA GLU A 241 18.25 23.14 -6.71
C GLU A 241 16.95 22.49 -6.27
N ARG A 242 16.88 21.17 -6.42
CA ARG A 242 15.69 20.37 -6.11
C ARG A 242 16.07 19.09 -5.39
N VAL A 243 15.14 18.60 -4.58
CA VAL A 243 15.14 17.19 -4.19
C VAL A 243 14.79 16.35 -5.44
N PRO A 244 15.55 15.28 -5.76
CA PRO A 244 15.21 14.38 -6.87
C PRO A 244 13.76 13.89 -6.84
N ALA A 245 13.07 13.90 -7.98
CA ALA A 245 11.64 13.53 -8.04
C ALA A 245 11.38 12.09 -7.57
N TRP A 246 12.39 11.23 -7.75
CA TRP A 246 12.37 9.80 -7.42
C TRP A 246 13.03 9.49 -6.06
N ALA A 247 13.18 10.48 -5.19
CA ALA A 247 13.79 10.30 -3.88
C ALA A 247 13.01 9.28 -3.03
N LYS A 248 13.75 8.35 -2.39
CA LYS A 248 13.19 7.29 -1.54
C LYS A 248 13.11 7.68 -0.06
N TYR A 249 13.90 8.66 0.35
CA TYR A 249 13.92 9.19 1.70
C TYR A 249 14.39 10.64 1.64
N VAL A 250 13.76 11.52 2.40
CA VAL A 250 14.02 12.97 2.36
C VAL A 250 14.06 13.49 3.78
N LEU A 251 15.02 14.36 4.08
CA LEU A 251 15.14 15.01 5.38
C LEU A 251 15.29 16.53 5.21
N PRO A 252 14.78 17.33 6.16
CA PRO A 252 15.17 18.73 6.23
C PRO A 252 16.66 18.83 6.53
N ASP A 253 17.29 19.89 6.03
CA ASP A 253 18.67 20.22 6.37
C ASP A 253 18.75 20.76 7.82
N PRO A 254 19.93 20.73 8.47
CA PRO A 254 20.06 21.09 9.88
C PRO A 254 19.58 22.50 10.25
N ASP A 255 19.58 23.43 9.29
CA ASP A 255 19.08 24.80 9.49
C ASP A 255 17.57 24.95 9.25
N GLY A 256 16.91 23.88 8.80
CA GLY A 256 15.48 23.82 8.47
C GLY A 256 15.07 24.65 7.24
N LYS A 257 16.03 25.19 6.48
CA LYS A 257 15.75 26.08 5.33
C LYS A 257 15.67 25.34 4.01
N MET A 258 16.41 24.24 3.90
CA MET A 258 16.46 23.38 2.72
C MET A 258 16.03 21.96 3.06
N TRP A 259 15.81 21.17 2.02
CA TRP A 259 15.52 19.75 2.10
C TRP A 259 16.44 19.02 1.15
N SER A 260 16.85 17.81 1.54
CA SER A 260 17.73 16.98 0.75
C SER A 260 17.19 15.56 0.70
N ALA A 261 17.30 14.92 -0.46
CA ALA A 261 17.15 13.47 -0.51
C ALA A 261 18.29 12.84 0.27
N VAL A 262 18.00 11.76 0.98
CA VAL A 262 19.01 10.90 1.57
C VAL A 262 19.17 9.72 0.63
N TYR A 263 20.40 9.45 0.21
CA TYR A 263 20.70 8.28 -0.61
C TYR A 263 20.49 7.01 0.22
N TRP A 264 19.33 6.38 0.01
CA TRP A 264 18.88 5.24 0.82
C TRP A 264 19.22 3.91 0.16
N GLU A 265 20.43 3.45 0.42
CA GLU A 265 20.90 2.10 0.08
C GLU A 265 21.56 1.45 1.29
N PRO A 266 20.80 1.08 2.33
CA PRO A 266 21.38 0.53 3.55
C PRO A 266 22.21 -0.74 3.26
N PRO A 267 23.29 -0.98 4.03
CA PRO A 267 24.01 -2.26 4.00
C PRO A 267 23.04 -3.43 4.25
N ILE A 268 23.31 -4.65 3.76
CA ILE A 268 22.33 -5.74 3.93
C ILE A 268 22.01 -6.02 5.39
N GLN A 269 22.99 -5.86 6.28
CA GLN A 269 22.82 -6.17 7.69
C GLN A 269 21.79 -5.23 8.33
N GLU A 270 21.56 -4.07 7.71
CA GLU A 270 20.60 -3.05 8.12
C GLU A 270 19.33 -3.07 7.25
N ARG A 271 19.30 -3.87 6.17
CA ARG A 271 18.08 -4.06 5.36
C ARG A 271 17.09 -4.93 6.10
N HIS A 272 15.82 -4.53 6.06
CA HIS A 272 14.73 -5.31 6.59
C HIS A 272 14.62 -6.65 5.85
N GLN A 273 14.68 -7.75 6.60
CA GLN A 273 14.43 -9.09 6.10
C GLN A 273 13.00 -9.48 6.39
N TRP A 274 12.20 -9.62 5.33
CA TRP A 274 10.80 -10.02 5.44
C TRP A 274 10.66 -11.41 6.08
N GLN A 275 9.95 -11.47 7.21
CA GLN A 275 9.72 -12.71 7.95
C GLN A 275 8.36 -13.35 7.63
N HIS A 276 7.39 -12.57 7.16
CA HIS A 276 6.03 -13.04 6.93
C HIS A 276 5.60 -12.92 5.46
N GLU A 277 4.72 -13.83 5.05
CA GLU A 277 4.04 -13.77 3.77
C GLU A 277 2.82 -12.83 3.83
N ARG A 278 2.42 -12.32 2.67
CA ARG A 278 1.20 -11.51 2.55
C ARG A 278 -0.03 -12.34 2.97
N PRO A 279 -0.90 -11.80 3.84
CA PRO A 279 -2.16 -12.47 4.18
C PRO A 279 -3.04 -12.67 2.94
N LYS A 280 -3.90 -13.70 2.98
CA LYS A 280 -4.90 -13.88 1.92
C LYS A 280 -5.99 -12.81 2.05
N PRO A 281 -6.48 -12.23 0.94
CA PRO A 281 -7.60 -11.30 0.98
C PRO A 281 -8.80 -11.93 1.70
N PRO A 282 -9.39 -11.23 2.68
CA PRO A 282 -10.57 -11.71 3.38
C PRO A 282 -11.81 -11.61 2.48
N LYS A 283 -12.87 -12.34 2.83
CA LYS A 283 -14.15 -12.27 2.11
C LYS A 283 -14.86 -10.93 2.26
N SER A 284 -14.70 -10.29 3.42
CA SER A 284 -15.23 -8.97 3.73
C SER A 284 -14.13 -8.09 4.33
N LEU A 285 -14.18 -6.78 4.03
CA LEU A 285 -13.22 -5.81 4.54
C LEU A 285 -13.75 -5.11 5.79
N ARG A 286 -12.96 -5.20 6.85
CA ARG A 286 -13.12 -4.47 8.12
C ARG A 286 -11.85 -3.66 8.30
N ILE A 287 -11.91 -2.41 7.89
CA ILE A 287 -10.77 -1.51 7.76
C ILE A 287 -10.66 -0.64 9.01
N TYR A 288 -9.46 -0.57 9.57
CA TYR A 288 -9.10 0.34 10.65
C TYR A 288 -8.16 1.42 10.09
N GLU A 289 -8.70 2.60 9.83
CA GLU A 289 -8.01 3.76 9.25
C GLU A 289 -7.16 4.47 10.32
N CYS A 290 -5.90 4.75 9.98
CA CYS A 290 -4.89 5.21 10.91
C CYS A 290 -4.01 6.30 10.31
N HIS A 291 -3.49 7.16 11.19
CA HIS A 291 -2.37 8.04 10.90
C HIS A 291 -1.26 7.81 11.94
N VAL A 292 -0.08 7.35 11.49
CA VAL A 292 1.01 6.91 12.37
C VAL A 292 1.43 7.99 13.35
N GLY A 293 1.65 9.22 12.88
CA GLY A 293 2.17 10.30 13.74
C GLY A 293 1.30 10.68 14.94
N MET A 294 -0.01 10.47 14.90
CA MET A 294 -0.93 10.86 15.98
C MET A 294 -1.41 9.65 16.81
N SER A 295 -0.74 8.52 16.67
CA SER A 295 -1.15 7.24 17.25
C SER A 295 -0.76 7.03 18.71
N SER A 296 0.07 7.88 19.29
CA SER A 296 0.47 7.79 20.70
C SER A 296 -0.53 8.49 21.63
N GLU A 297 -0.48 8.11 22.93
CA GLU A 297 -1.12 8.86 24.03
C GLU A 297 -0.48 10.24 24.24
N GLU A 298 0.84 10.29 24.07
CA GLU A 298 1.65 11.47 24.27
C GLU A 298 1.46 12.47 23.14
N ALA A 299 1.47 13.76 23.49
CA ALA A 299 1.48 14.85 22.53
C ALA A 299 2.84 14.89 21.81
N GLY A 300 2.86 14.46 20.56
CA GLY A 300 4.07 14.39 19.76
C GLY A 300 3.85 13.61 18.47
N ILE A 301 4.94 13.30 17.78
CA ILE A 301 4.92 12.45 16.57
C ILE A 301 5.34 11.04 16.97
N SER A 302 4.43 10.08 16.83
CA SER A 302 4.71 8.65 17.02
C SER A 302 5.47 8.06 15.81
N THR A 303 6.06 6.88 16.01
CA THR A 303 6.95 6.23 15.04
C THR A 303 6.35 4.94 14.47
N PHE A 304 6.88 4.47 13.33
CA PHE A 304 6.49 3.18 12.77
C PHE A 304 6.73 2.02 13.74
N LYS A 305 7.86 2.02 14.45
CA LYS A 305 8.16 0.99 15.47
C LYS A 305 7.13 0.97 16.58
N ARG A 306 6.82 2.13 17.15
CA ARG A 306 5.82 2.25 18.22
C ARG A 306 4.44 1.82 17.75
N PHE A 307 4.02 2.28 16.57
CA PHE A 307 2.76 1.86 15.95
C PHE A 307 2.68 0.35 15.76
N SER A 308 3.78 -0.28 15.31
CA SER A 308 3.86 -1.73 15.10
C SER A 308 3.70 -2.52 16.39
N GLN A 309 4.24 -2.01 17.49
CA GLN A 309 4.26 -2.68 18.79
C GLN A 309 3.00 -2.44 19.62
N GLU A 310 2.39 -1.25 19.50
CA GLU A 310 1.28 -0.83 20.36
C GLU A 310 -0.08 -0.87 19.64
N VAL A 311 -0.14 -0.40 18.38
CA VAL A 311 -1.40 -0.17 17.68
C VAL A 311 -1.83 -1.40 16.85
N LEU A 312 -0.91 -2.01 16.10
CA LEU A 312 -1.27 -3.20 15.30
C LEU A 312 -1.87 -4.35 16.15
N PRO A 313 -1.32 -4.69 17.35
CA PRO A 313 -1.94 -5.70 18.21
C PRO A 313 -3.34 -5.30 18.68
N HIS A 314 -3.57 -4.01 18.94
CA HIS A 314 -4.90 -3.49 19.28
C HIS A 314 -5.88 -3.66 18.12
N VAL A 315 -5.50 -3.25 16.90
CA VAL A 315 -6.34 -3.42 15.70
C VAL A 315 -6.71 -4.90 15.49
N LYS A 316 -5.74 -5.80 15.62
CA LYS A 316 -5.97 -7.24 15.51
C LYS A 316 -6.93 -7.74 16.60
N LYS A 317 -6.72 -7.33 17.85
CA LYS A 317 -7.58 -7.67 18.98
C LYS A 317 -9.02 -7.19 18.78
N CYS A 318 -9.20 -6.04 18.13
CA CYS A 318 -10.52 -5.50 17.81
C CYS A 318 -11.26 -6.25 16.69
N GLY A 319 -10.60 -7.18 15.98
CA GLY A 319 -11.24 -8.03 14.96
C GLY A 319 -11.26 -7.45 13.54
N TYR A 320 -10.59 -6.31 13.34
CA TYR A 320 -10.30 -5.76 12.02
C TYR A 320 -9.29 -6.64 11.27
N ASN A 321 -9.34 -6.60 9.95
CA ASN A 321 -8.48 -7.42 9.08
C ASN A 321 -7.64 -6.59 8.10
N VAL A 322 -7.84 -5.28 8.07
CA VAL A 322 -7.06 -4.34 7.27
C VAL A 322 -6.71 -3.12 8.13
N VAL A 323 -5.47 -2.66 8.01
CA VAL A 323 -5.02 -1.35 8.49
C VAL A 323 -4.83 -0.44 7.28
N GLN A 324 -5.55 0.68 7.23
CA GLN A 324 -5.35 1.69 6.19
C GLN A 324 -4.50 2.83 6.77
N LEU A 325 -3.38 3.16 6.12
CA LEU A 325 -2.42 4.14 6.59
C LEU A 325 -2.47 5.42 5.75
N MET A 326 -2.78 6.51 6.45
CA MET A 326 -2.72 7.88 5.94
C MET A 326 -1.34 8.49 6.16
N GLY A 327 -0.94 9.41 5.29
CA GLY A 327 0.28 10.21 5.45
C GLY A 327 1.60 9.47 5.32
N VAL A 328 1.60 8.29 4.71
CA VAL A 328 2.84 7.52 4.47
C VAL A 328 3.75 8.21 3.45
N GLN A 329 3.20 8.76 2.36
CA GLN A 329 3.99 9.52 1.38
C GLN A 329 4.53 10.81 2.00
N GLU A 330 5.78 11.16 1.72
CA GLU A 330 6.42 12.31 2.35
C GLU A 330 5.75 13.64 1.97
N HIS A 331 5.49 14.45 2.98
CA HIS A 331 4.75 15.69 2.90
C HIS A 331 5.37 16.70 3.87
N VAL A 332 5.62 17.95 3.46
CA VAL A 332 6.24 18.96 4.34
C VAL A 332 5.23 19.56 5.33
N ASP A 333 4.02 19.84 4.86
CA ASP A 333 2.95 20.38 5.69
C ASP A 333 2.28 19.27 6.50
N TYR A 334 2.71 19.07 7.76
CA TYR A 334 2.12 18.06 8.65
C TYR A 334 0.63 18.33 8.95
N SER A 335 0.17 19.58 8.85
CA SER A 335 -1.24 19.92 9.02
C SER A 335 -2.13 19.44 7.86
N SER A 336 -1.52 19.02 6.74
CA SER A 336 -2.23 18.40 5.63
C SER A 336 -2.60 16.93 5.86
N VAL A 337 -2.09 16.31 6.93
CA VAL A 337 -2.33 14.89 7.28
C VAL A 337 -1.90 13.94 6.16
N GLY A 338 -0.94 14.37 5.35
CA GLY A 338 -0.44 13.59 4.21
C GLY A 338 -1.04 13.93 2.86
N TYR A 339 -2.07 14.79 2.78
CA TYR A 339 -2.70 15.08 1.50
C TYR A 339 -1.92 16.07 0.62
N LYS A 340 -0.99 16.85 1.19
CA LYS A 340 -0.04 17.67 0.41
C LYS A 340 1.28 16.93 0.23
N VAL A 341 1.27 15.89 -0.61
CA VAL A 341 2.47 15.10 -0.91
C VAL A 341 3.50 15.92 -1.66
N THR A 342 4.75 15.82 -1.20
CA THR A 342 5.92 16.47 -1.80
C THR A 342 6.77 15.48 -2.59
N ASN A 343 6.99 14.28 -2.04
CA ASN A 343 7.86 13.25 -2.64
C ASN A 343 7.11 11.91 -2.66
N GLN A 344 6.66 11.49 -3.84
CA GLN A 344 5.70 10.39 -4.00
C GLN A 344 6.31 9.02 -3.65
N PHE A 345 7.62 8.86 -3.84
CA PHE A 345 8.37 7.60 -3.60
C PHE A 345 8.97 7.50 -2.19
N ALA A 346 8.94 8.60 -1.44
CA ALA A 346 9.54 8.65 -0.11
C ALA A 346 8.52 8.32 0.97
N VAL A 347 8.92 7.45 1.90
CA VAL A 347 8.23 7.28 3.17
C VAL A 347 8.46 8.54 4.02
N SER A 348 7.42 9.02 4.71
CA SER A 348 7.55 10.21 5.54
C SER A 348 8.55 9.97 6.68
N SER A 349 9.61 10.77 6.65
CA SER A 349 10.73 10.70 7.58
C SER A 349 10.35 11.04 9.03
N ARG A 350 9.20 11.68 9.24
CA ARG A 350 8.67 12.00 10.57
C ARG A 350 8.46 10.77 11.45
N PHE A 351 8.16 9.62 10.85
CA PHE A 351 7.79 8.43 11.60
C PHE A 351 8.92 7.40 11.72
N GLY A 352 10.03 7.60 11.00
CA GLY A 352 11.17 6.71 10.98
C GLY A 352 11.82 6.60 9.60
N THR A 353 12.52 5.49 9.39
CA THR A 353 13.21 5.16 8.15
C THR A 353 12.34 4.29 7.23
N PRO A 354 12.71 4.14 5.93
CA PRO A 354 12.09 3.15 5.05
C PRO A 354 12.09 1.72 5.61
N GLU A 355 13.17 1.31 6.30
CA GLU A 355 13.26 -0.02 6.91
C GLU A 355 12.29 -0.17 8.10
N ASP A 356 12.07 0.90 8.87
CA ASP A 356 11.07 0.89 9.94
C ASP A 356 9.64 0.75 9.40
N PHE A 357 9.37 1.27 8.20
CA PHE A 357 8.08 1.07 7.54
C PHE A 357 7.91 -0.35 7.00
N LYS A 358 8.97 -0.96 6.43
CA LYS A 358 8.96 -2.40 6.08
C LYS A 358 8.69 -3.27 7.30
N PHE A 359 9.32 -2.95 8.44
CA PHE A 359 9.07 -3.63 9.72
C PHE A 359 7.60 -3.53 10.14
N LEU A 360 6.96 -2.38 9.96
CA LEU A 360 5.53 -2.22 10.25
C LEU A 360 4.67 -3.11 9.37
N VAL A 361 4.89 -3.09 8.05
CA VAL A 361 4.11 -3.91 7.12
C VAL A 361 4.30 -5.40 7.41
N ASP A 362 5.53 -5.83 7.65
CA ASP A 362 5.85 -7.23 7.99
C ASP A 362 5.20 -7.66 9.31
N THR A 363 5.19 -6.78 10.31
CA THR A 363 4.51 -7.04 11.60
C THR A 363 2.99 -7.15 11.40
N ALA A 364 2.38 -6.30 10.57
CA ALA A 364 0.96 -6.40 10.23
C ALA A 364 0.65 -7.73 9.52
N HIS A 365 1.49 -8.13 8.57
CA HIS A 365 1.38 -9.42 7.89
C HIS A 365 1.49 -10.61 8.85
N GLY A 366 2.43 -10.57 9.80
CA GLY A 366 2.55 -11.57 10.87
C GLY A 366 1.31 -11.66 11.78
N LEU A 367 0.57 -10.56 11.94
CA LEU A 367 -0.72 -10.54 12.65
C LEU A 367 -1.92 -10.93 11.74
N GLY A 368 -1.67 -11.22 10.47
CA GLY A 368 -2.70 -11.52 9.47
C GLY A 368 -3.57 -10.31 9.13
N LEU A 369 -3.00 -9.11 9.17
CA LEU A 369 -3.62 -7.85 8.75
C LEU A 369 -3.08 -7.45 7.38
N LEU A 370 -3.98 -7.10 6.45
CA LEU A 370 -3.56 -6.42 5.22
C LEU A 370 -3.20 -4.97 5.52
N VAL A 371 -2.25 -4.41 4.76
CA VAL A 371 -1.88 -3.00 4.86
C VAL A 371 -2.28 -2.27 3.60
N PHE A 372 -3.23 -1.34 3.75
CA PHE A 372 -3.62 -0.40 2.71
C PHE A 372 -2.95 0.95 2.93
N MET A 373 -2.71 1.67 1.84
CA MET A 373 -2.11 2.99 1.88
C MET A 373 -2.98 4.01 1.13
N ASP A 374 -3.15 5.19 1.71
CA ASP A 374 -3.68 6.33 0.98
C ASP A 374 -2.68 6.74 -0.11
N ILE A 375 -3.12 6.76 -1.37
CA ILE A 375 -2.32 7.20 -2.50
C ILE A 375 -2.87 8.52 -3.04
N VAL A 376 -2.03 9.56 -3.01
CA VAL A 376 -2.42 10.92 -3.42
C VAL A 376 -1.84 11.22 -4.80
N HIS A 377 -2.54 10.73 -5.82
CA HIS A 377 -2.22 11.02 -7.22
C HIS A 377 -3.13 12.10 -7.82
N SER A 378 -4.06 12.65 -7.04
CA SER A 378 -4.98 13.69 -7.50
C SER A 378 -4.34 15.07 -7.64
N HIS A 379 -3.33 15.36 -6.82
CA HIS A 379 -2.61 16.62 -6.78
C HIS A 379 -1.28 16.48 -6.02
N VAL A 380 -0.46 17.53 -6.03
CA VAL A 380 0.78 17.62 -5.25
C VAL A 380 0.90 18.96 -4.53
N ALA A 381 1.75 19.00 -3.51
CA ALA A 381 2.05 20.22 -2.78
C ALA A 381 2.64 21.30 -3.71
N PRO A 382 2.43 22.60 -3.43
CA PRO A 382 2.97 23.70 -4.22
C PRO A 382 4.46 23.98 -3.95
N ASP A 383 5.12 23.17 -3.13
CA ASP A 383 6.52 23.33 -2.74
C ASP A 383 7.50 23.12 -3.91
N GLU A 384 8.41 24.08 -4.09
CA GLU A 384 9.36 24.08 -5.21
C GLU A 384 10.67 23.36 -4.92
N VAL A 385 11.25 23.53 -3.72
CA VAL A 385 12.57 22.96 -3.39
C VAL A 385 12.49 21.46 -3.15
N CYS A 386 11.49 21.03 -2.37
CA CYS A 386 11.31 19.66 -1.92
C CYS A 386 10.17 18.92 -2.63
N GLY A 387 9.50 19.57 -3.59
CA GLY A 387 8.36 19.03 -4.33
C GLY A 387 8.51 19.19 -5.84
N LEU A 388 7.45 18.89 -6.57
CA LEU A 388 7.44 18.89 -8.04
C LEU A 388 7.05 20.25 -8.66
N ALA A 389 6.72 21.26 -7.85
CA ALA A 389 6.37 22.57 -8.38
C ALA A 389 7.61 23.26 -8.98
N MET A 390 7.48 23.81 -10.20
CA MET A 390 8.59 24.50 -10.88
C MET A 390 9.88 23.67 -10.91
N PHE A 391 9.75 22.35 -11.08
CA PHE A 391 10.82 21.38 -10.85
C PHE A 391 12.07 21.69 -11.69
N ASP A 392 11.91 21.88 -12.99
CA ASP A 392 13.00 22.21 -13.93
C ASP A 392 13.12 23.72 -14.20
N GLY A 393 12.62 24.55 -13.29
CA GLY A 393 12.54 26.01 -13.43
C GLY A 393 11.42 26.50 -14.36
N ALA A 394 10.71 25.60 -15.06
CA ALA A 394 9.52 25.93 -15.83
C ALA A 394 8.27 25.32 -15.19
N ASN A 395 7.12 25.91 -15.47
CA ASN A 395 5.85 25.42 -14.92
C ASN A 395 5.22 24.28 -15.74
N ASP A 396 5.98 23.72 -16.69
CA ASP A 396 5.50 22.77 -17.71
C ASP A 396 6.26 21.43 -17.70
N CYS A 397 6.67 20.97 -16.52
CA CYS A 397 7.31 19.67 -16.31
C CYS A 397 6.27 18.60 -15.92
N PHE A 398 6.17 18.18 -14.65
CA PHE A 398 5.18 17.19 -14.19
C PHE A 398 3.73 17.72 -14.15
N LEU A 399 3.56 19.04 -14.13
CA LEU A 399 2.32 19.71 -13.73
C LEU A 399 1.79 20.60 -14.85
N HIS A 400 0.47 20.78 -14.90
CA HIS A 400 -0.13 21.69 -15.87
C HIS A 400 0.29 23.15 -15.58
N VAL A 401 0.32 23.97 -16.64
CA VAL A 401 0.53 25.42 -16.57
C VAL A 401 -0.76 26.19 -16.29
N GLY A 402 -0.62 27.43 -15.82
CA GLY A 402 -1.73 28.39 -15.69
C GLY A 402 -2.85 27.90 -14.76
N LYS A 403 -4.11 28.28 -15.05
CA LYS A 403 -5.27 27.95 -14.21
C LYS A 403 -5.53 26.45 -14.12
N ARG A 404 -5.26 25.68 -15.19
CA ARG A 404 -5.43 24.22 -15.22
C ARG A 404 -4.46 23.50 -14.30
N GLY A 405 -3.32 24.11 -14.00
CA GLY A 405 -2.30 23.59 -13.10
C GLY A 405 -2.52 23.80 -11.62
N HIS A 406 -3.57 24.52 -11.22
CA HIS A 406 -3.76 24.96 -9.84
C HIS A 406 -5.11 24.52 -9.30
N HIS A 407 -5.07 23.79 -8.20
CA HIS A 407 -6.27 23.44 -7.45
C HIS A 407 -6.64 24.57 -6.49
N LYS A 408 -7.48 25.50 -6.95
CA LYS A 408 -7.80 26.76 -6.25
C LYS A 408 -8.22 26.58 -4.79
N ARG A 409 -9.00 25.53 -4.47
CA ARG A 409 -9.53 25.33 -3.11
C ARG A 409 -8.50 24.81 -2.12
N TRP A 410 -7.54 24.02 -2.59
CA TRP A 410 -6.54 23.38 -1.72
C TRP A 410 -5.17 24.06 -1.77
N GLY A 411 -4.96 24.96 -2.74
CA GLY A 411 -3.68 25.63 -2.94
C GLY A 411 -2.59 24.67 -3.44
N THR A 412 -2.98 23.62 -4.17
CA THR A 412 -2.10 22.55 -4.64
C THR A 412 -1.96 22.58 -6.16
N ARG A 413 -1.09 21.72 -6.70
CA ARG A 413 -0.79 21.64 -8.13
C ARG A 413 -1.33 20.35 -8.76
N LEU A 414 -1.67 20.40 -10.04
CA LEU A 414 -2.32 19.30 -10.76
C LEU A 414 -1.41 18.68 -11.83
N PHE A 415 -1.33 17.35 -11.85
CA PHE A 415 -0.53 16.57 -12.79
C PHE A 415 -1.00 16.69 -14.25
N LYS A 416 -0.05 16.57 -15.18
CA LYS A 416 -0.34 16.36 -16.61
C LYS A 416 -0.47 14.87 -16.92
N TYR A 417 -1.59 14.25 -16.56
CA TYR A 417 -1.79 12.80 -16.73
C TYR A 417 -1.61 12.32 -18.19
N GLY A 418 -1.72 13.19 -19.18
CA GLY A 418 -1.55 12.85 -20.60
C GLY A 418 -0.10 12.60 -20.99
N GLU A 419 0.85 13.19 -20.25
CA GLU A 419 2.29 13.14 -20.53
C GLU A 419 2.88 11.76 -20.19
N HIS A 420 3.73 11.23 -21.07
CA HIS A 420 4.23 9.86 -20.94
C HIS A 420 5.11 9.68 -19.69
N GLU A 421 5.98 10.65 -19.39
CA GLU A 421 6.84 10.59 -18.21
C GLU A 421 6.07 10.80 -16.90
N VAL A 422 4.95 11.55 -16.93
CA VAL A 422 4.05 11.65 -15.76
C VAL A 422 3.32 10.33 -15.53
N LYS A 423 2.84 9.67 -16.59
CA LYS A 423 2.28 8.31 -16.49
C LYS A 423 3.32 7.33 -15.95
N ARG A 424 4.55 7.35 -16.49
CA ARG A 424 5.66 6.51 -16.02
C ARG A 424 5.91 6.75 -14.53
N PHE A 425 5.98 8.00 -14.10
CA PHE A 425 6.21 8.39 -12.71
C PHE A 425 5.13 7.83 -11.78
N LEU A 426 3.85 8.09 -12.08
CA LEU A 426 2.73 7.68 -11.22
C LEU A 426 2.49 6.16 -11.22
N LEU A 427 2.57 5.50 -12.39
CA LEU A 427 2.43 4.04 -12.49
C LEU A 427 3.60 3.32 -11.81
N SER A 428 4.82 3.84 -11.96
CA SER A 428 6.00 3.31 -11.25
C SER A 428 5.89 3.55 -9.75
N ASN A 429 5.23 4.62 -9.31
CA ASN A 429 4.99 4.88 -7.89
C ASN A 429 4.08 3.81 -7.27
N LEU A 430 2.99 3.48 -7.94
CA LEU A 430 2.11 2.38 -7.52
C LEU A 430 2.88 1.06 -7.42
N LYS A 431 3.65 0.71 -8.46
CA LYS A 431 4.51 -0.47 -8.47
C LYS A 431 5.53 -0.46 -7.32
N TRP A 432 6.16 0.69 -7.06
CA TRP A 432 7.17 0.87 -6.01
C TRP A 432 6.62 0.50 -4.64
N TRP A 433 5.44 1.01 -4.28
CA TRP A 433 4.82 0.69 -2.99
C TRP A 433 4.44 -0.79 -2.86
N VAL A 434 4.02 -1.44 -3.96
CA VAL A 434 3.70 -2.86 -3.98
C VAL A 434 4.95 -3.74 -3.87
N GLU A 435 6.03 -3.45 -4.61
CA GLU A 435 7.23 -4.29 -4.64
C GLU A 435 8.16 -4.04 -3.45
N GLU A 436 8.46 -2.79 -3.13
CA GLU A 436 9.44 -2.43 -2.08
C GLU A 436 8.86 -2.64 -0.67
N TYR A 437 7.61 -2.25 -0.47
CA TYR A 437 6.97 -2.23 0.86
C TYR A 437 5.85 -3.24 1.03
N ARG A 438 5.57 -4.07 0.01
CA ARG A 438 4.55 -5.12 0.05
C ARG A 438 3.14 -4.64 0.43
N ILE A 439 2.77 -3.43 0.03
CA ILE A 439 1.42 -2.89 0.21
C ILE A 439 0.38 -3.80 -0.47
N ASP A 440 -0.74 -4.05 0.23
CA ASP A 440 -1.80 -4.98 -0.18
C ASP A 440 -3.00 -4.30 -0.84
N GLY A 441 -3.05 -2.97 -0.81
CA GLY A 441 -4.11 -2.20 -1.42
C GLY A 441 -3.93 -0.70 -1.32
N PHE A 442 -4.68 0.03 -2.12
CA PHE A 442 -4.62 1.49 -2.19
C PHE A 442 -5.98 2.13 -2.01
N TYR A 443 -6.02 3.19 -1.21
CA TYR A 443 -7.13 4.13 -1.15
C TYR A 443 -6.78 5.36 -2.00
N PHE A 444 -7.39 5.51 -3.16
CA PHE A 444 -7.12 6.60 -4.10
C PHE A 444 -7.84 7.87 -3.65
N HIS A 445 -7.06 8.85 -3.18
CA HIS A 445 -7.59 10.08 -2.63
C HIS A 445 -8.13 11.02 -3.71
N SER A 446 -9.38 11.45 -3.52
CA SER A 446 -10.11 12.40 -4.37
C SER A 446 -10.06 12.11 -5.87
N VAL A 447 -10.56 10.94 -6.27
CA VAL A 447 -10.71 10.53 -7.67
C VAL A 447 -11.54 11.54 -8.46
N GLY A 448 -12.64 12.05 -7.89
CA GLY A 448 -13.45 13.10 -8.52
C GLY A 448 -12.67 14.39 -8.85
N SER A 449 -11.62 14.71 -8.11
CA SER A 449 -10.73 15.84 -8.45
C SER A 449 -9.90 15.57 -9.70
N MET A 450 -9.62 14.31 -10.00
CA MET A 450 -8.87 13.89 -11.19
C MET A 450 -9.75 13.89 -12.43
N LEU A 451 -10.97 13.36 -12.28
CA LEU A 451 -11.91 13.12 -13.37
C LEU A 451 -12.42 14.40 -14.03
N TYR A 452 -12.42 15.54 -13.34
CA TYR A 452 -13.05 16.77 -13.84
C TYR A 452 -12.19 18.02 -13.66
N THR A 453 -12.24 18.94 -14.63
CA THR A 453 -11.53 20.23 -14.54
C THR A 453 -12.07 21.16 -13.45
N HIS A 454 -13.31 20.96 -13.01
CA HIS A 454 -13.89 21.64 -11.84
C HIS A 454 -13.61 20.90 -10.52
N ASN A 455 -12.79 19.85 -10.56
CA ASN A 455 -12.31 19.08 -9.41
C ASN A 455 -13.44 18.44 -8.58
N GLY A 456 -14.50 17.96 -9.22
CA GLY A 456 -15.64 17.34 -8.51
C GLY A 456 -16.53 18.28 -7.69
N PHE A 457 -16.30 19.61 -7.70
CA PHE A 457 -17.14 20.57 -6.94
C PHE A 457 -18.43 20.99 -7.64
N ALA A 458 -18.69 20.49 -8.85
CA ALA A 458 -19.98 20.65 -9.50
C ALA A 458 -21.06 19.84 -8.75
N LYS A 459 -22.33 20.16 -8.99
CA LYS A 459 -23.43 19.35 -8.47
C LYS A 459 -23.65 18.15 -9.39
N PHE A 460 -23.83 16.98 -8.78
CA PHE A 460 -24.16 15.73 -9.46
C PHE A 460 -25.52 15.25 -8.96
N THR A 461 -26.47 15.07 -9.88
CA THR A 461 -27.81 14.54 -9.64
C THR A 461 -27.93 13.07 -10.08
N GLY A 462 -26.94 12.57 -10.83
CA GLY A 462 -26.96 11.23 -11.42
C GLY A 462 -27.32 11.22 -12.90
N SER A 463 -27.49 12.39 -13.52
CA SER A 463 -27.74 12.49 -14.96
C SER A 463 -26.46 12.20 -15.74
N LEU A 464 -26.53 11.38 -16.79
CA LEU A 464 -25.35 10.97 -17.56
C LEU A 464 -24.61 12.17 -18.19
N ASP A 465 -25.32 13.24 -18.56
CA ASP A 465 -24.72 14.47 -19.11
C ASP A 465 -23.77 15.18 -18.13
N GLU A 466 -23.91 14.93 -16.82
CA GLU A 466 -23.01 15.46 -15.79
C GLU A 466 -21.66 14.73 -15.78
N TYR A 467 -21.65 13.46 -16.21
CA TYR A 467 -20.46 12.62 -16.29
C TYR A 467 -19.83 12.62 -17.69
N CYS A 468 -20.62 12.92 -18.73
CA CYS A 468 -20.21 12.90 -20.14
C CYS A 468 -20.25 14.31 -20.75
N ASN A 469 -19.34 15.19 -20.33
CA ASN A 469 -19.28 16.57 -20.84
C ASN A 469 -17.85 17.06 -21.10
N GLN A 470 -17.73 18.30 -21.58
CA GLN A 470 -16.45 18.92 -21.93
C GLN A 470 -15.49 19.16 -20.74
N TYR A 471 -15.97 19.05 -19.50
CA TYR A 471 -15.15 19.23 -18.29
C TYR A 471 -14.49 17.93 -17.82
N VAL A 472 -14.77 16.82 -18.49
CA VAL A 472 -14.16 15.52 -18.24
C VAL A 472 -12.68 15.56 -18.62
N ASN A 473 -11.83 15.10 -17.71
CA ASN A 473 -10.39 14.97 -17.91
C ASN A 473 -10.07 13.56 -18.42
N VAL A 474 -10.08 13.40 -19.75
CA VAL A 474 -9.84 12.11 -20.42
C VAL A 474 -8.48 11.52 -20.07
N ASP A 475 -7.45 12.36 -19.90
CA ASP A 475 -6.11 11.90 -19.55
C ASP A 475 -6.08 11.21 -18.18
N ALA A 476 -6.80 11.76 -17.21
CA ALA A 476 -6.94 11.16 -15.89
C ALA A 476 -7.73 9.85 -15.94
N HIS A 477 -8.75 9.75 -16.81
CA HIS A 477 -9.51 8.51 -16.97
C HIS A 477 -8.59 7.37 -17.43
N ILE A 478 -7.82 7.63 -18.50
CA ILE A 478 -6.87 6.65 -19.05
C ILE A 478 -5.84 6.25 -17.99
N TYR A 479 -5.29 7.22 -17.26
CA TYR A 479 -4.35 6.94 -16.18
C TYR A 479 -4.95 6.00 -15.11
N LEU A 480 -6.19 6.21 -14.68
CA LEU A 480 -6.84 5.37 -13.66
C LEU A 480 -7.12 3.95 -14.16
N ILE A 481 -7.50 3.78 -15.43
CA ILE A 481 -7.66 2.45 -16.05
C ILE A 481 -6.31 1.73 -16.05
N LEU A 482 -5.26 2.39 -16.57
CA LEU A 482 -3.90 1.83 -16.61
C LEU A 482 -3.37 1.50 -15.21
N ALA A 483 -3.70 2.32 -14.21
CA ALA A 483 -3.30 2.10 -12.83
C ALA A 483 -3.94 0.82 -12.25
N ASN A 484 -5.26 0.64 -12.37
CA ASN A 484 -5.92 -0.57 -11.90
C ASN A 484 -5.46 -1.81 -12.67
N GLU A 485 -5.38 -1.72 -14.01
CA GLU A 485 -4.89 -2.83 -14.83
C GLU A 485 -3.47 -3.25 -14.44
N LEU A 486 -2.55 -2.30 -14.27
CA LEU A 486 -1.20 -2.57 -13.80
C LEU A 486 -1.20 -3.25 -12.43
N LEU A 487 -1.96 -2.73 -11.47
CA LEU A 487 -1.99 -3.22 -10.10
C LEU A 487 -2.52 -4.66 -10.04
N HIS A 488 -3.67 -4.93 -10.68
CA HIS A 488 -4.25 -6.28 -10.70
C HIS A 488 -3.41 -7.27 -11.52
N ASN A 489 -2.66 -6.81 -12.52
CA ASN A 489 -1.68 -7.65 -13.23
C ASN A 489 -0.43 -7.97 -12.38
N LEU A 490 0.11 -6.98 -11.65
CA LEU A 490 1.27 -7.17 -10.77
C LEU A 490 0.94 -8.03 -9.55
N THR A 491 -0.25 -7.84 -8.98
CA THR A 491 -0.70 -8.56 -7.79
C THR A 491 -2.21 -8.78 -7.91
N PRO A 492 -2.67 -9.93 -8.44
CA PRO A 492 -4.11 -10.22 -8.64
C PRO A 492 -4.98 -10.19 -7.38
N ARG A 493 -4.36 -10.07 -6.20
CA ARG A 493 -4.99 -10.01 -4.89
C ARG A 493 -5.03 -8.61 -4.28
N ILE A 494 -4.46 -7.62 -4.97
CA ILE A 494 -4.47 -6.23 -4.50
C ILE A 494 -5.88 -5.69 -4.51
N ILE A 495 -6.17 -4.79 -3.57
CA ILE A 495 -7.48 -4.15 -3.46
C ILE A 495 -7.33 -2.65 -3.72
N THR A 496 -8.12 -2.10 -4.64
CA THR A 496 -8.15 -0.66 -4.89
C THR A 496 -9.50 -0.05 -4.52
N ILE A 497 -9.45 1.07 -3.79
CA ILE A 497 -10.63 1.79 -3.29
C ILE A 497 -10.63 3.19 -3.88
N ALA A 498 -11.71 3.60 -4.53
CA ALA A 498 -11.88 4.95 -5.08
C ALA A 498 -12.62 5.87 -4.10
N GLU A 499 -11.97 6.93 -3.64
CA GLU A 499 -12.66 8.04 -2.99
C GLU A 499 -13.19 9.02 -4.06
N ASP A 500 -14.43 8.78 -4.50
CA ASP A 500 -15.12 9.66 -5.45
C ASP A 500 -16.46 10.16 -4.89
N ALA A 501 -16.50 11.44 -4.51
CA ALA A 501 -17.72 12.08 -4.05
C ALA A 501 -18.74 12.32 -5.18
N THR A 502 -18.34 12.18 -6.45
CA THR A 502 -19.24 12.34 -7.61
C THR A 502 -20.04 11.08 -7.92
N LEU A 503 -19.58 9.92 -7.43
CA LEU A 503 -20.17 8.61 -7.68
C LEU A 503 -20.28 8.28 -9.18
N PHE A 504 -19.17 8.42 -9.91
CA PHE A 504 -19.10 8.13 -11.35
C PHE A 504 -19.67 6.73 -11.66
N PRO A 505 -20.62 6.59 -12.61
CA PRO A 505 -21.17 5.30 -12.99
C PRO A 505 -20.09 4.38 -13.60
N GLY A 506 -19.85 3.22 -12.99
CA GLY A 506 -18.83 2.27 -13.46
C GLY A 506 -17.46 2.40 -12.79
N LEU A 507 -17.34 3.13 -11.67
CA LEU A 507 -16.12 3.14 -10.84
C LEU A 507 -15.57 1.74 -10.57
N CYS A 508 -16.45 0.84 -10.13
CA CYS A 508 -16.09 -0.53 -9.80
C CYS A 508 -16.41 -1.55 -10.91
N ALA A 509 -16.76 -1.09 -12.11
CA ALA A 509 -16.95 -1.98 -13.24
C ALA A 509 -15.58 -2.34 -13.87
N PRO A 510 -15.42 -3.56 -14.42
CA PRO A 510 -14.22 -3.94 -15.15
C PRO A 510 -13.95 -3.02 -16.34
N HIS A 511 -12.68 -2.85 -16.70
CA HIS A 511 -12.29 -1.98 -17.81
C HIS A 511 -12.82 -2.48 -19.16
N GLU A 512 -13.00 -3.79 -19.33
CA GLU A 512 -13.60 -4.40 -20.52
C GLU A 512 -15.06 -3.98 -20.73
N GLN A 513 -15.73 -3.53 -19.66
CA GLN A 513 -17.10 -2.99 -19.69
C GLN A 513 -17.11 -1.45 -19.72
N GLY A 514 -15.95 -0.81 -19.88
CA GLY A 514 -15.79 0.64 -19.86
C GLY A 514 -15.71 1.26 -18.46
N GLY A 515 -15.51 0.46 -17.42
CA GLY A 515 -15.29 0.94 -16.05
C GLY A 515 -13.83 1.27 -15.73
N PHE A 516 -13.58 1.73 -14.50
CA PHE A 516 -12.22 2.03 -14.04
C PHE A 516 -11.48 0.84 -13.43
N GLY A 517 -12.20 -0.24 -13.08
CA GLY A 517 -11.62 -1.44 -12.47
C GLY A 517 -11.33 -1.34 -10.98
N PHE A 518 -11.90 -0.37 -10.24
CA PHE A 518 -11.75 -0.34 -8.78
C PHE A 518 -12.50 -1.49 -8.10
N ASP A 519 -11.98 -2.02 -6.99
CA ASP A 519 -12.66 -3.07 -6.23
C ASP A 519 -13.81 -2.52 -5.37
N TYR A 520 -13.61 -1.34 -4.79
CA TYR A 520 -14.58 -0.64 -3.95
C TYR A 520 -14.59 0.85 -4.24
N TYR A 521 -15.68 1.52 -3.86
CA TYR A 521 -15.76 2.98 -3.82
C TYR A 521 -16.23 3.43 -2.43
N VAL A 522 -15.91 4.67 -2.08
CA VAL A 522 -16.28 5.25 -0.78
C VAL A 522 -17.65 5.92 -0.86
N SER A 523 -18.54 5.59 0.08
CA SER A 523 -19.79 6.32 0.25
C SER A 523 -19.76 7.15 1.53
N THR A 524 -19.67 8.48 1.39
CA THR A 524 -19.67 9.42 2.52
C THR A 524 -21.08 9.68 3.05
N ALA A 525 -22.11 9.32 2.29
CA ALA A 525 -23.51 9.64 2.59
C ALA A 525 -23.97 9.21 4.00
N PRO A 526 -23.60 8.02 4.54
CA PRO A 526 -23.94 7.68 5.91
C PRO A 526 -23.35 8.66 6.93
N SER A 527 -22.07 9.01 6.80
CA SER A 527 -21.39 9.91 7.72
C SER A 527 -21.96 11.33 7.71
N ASP A 528 -22.33 11.85 6.53
CA ASP A 528 -22.95 13.16 6.39
C ASP A 528 -24.37 13.17 6.96
N MET A 529 -25.14 12.11 6.70
CA MET A 529 -26.48 11.92 7.26
C MET A 529 -26.45 11.86 8.78
N TRP A 530 -25.58 11.05 9.37
CA TRP A 530 -25.51 10.90 10.83
C TRP A 530 -25.10 12.19 11.52
N LEU A 531 -24.10 12.90 11.00
CA LEU A 531 -23.68 14.18 11.54
C LEU A 531 -24.83 15.21 11.47
N TYR A 532 -25.51 15.30 10.33
CA TYR A 532 -26.66 16.21 10.18
C TYR A 532 -27.78 15.90 11.17
N LEU A 533 -28.20 14.63 11.28
CA LEU A 533 -29.26 14.20 12.20
C LEU A 533 -28.88 14.48 13.66
N ILE A 534 -27.63 14.25 14.04
CA ILE A 534 -27.15 14.50 15.40
C ILE A 534 -27.05 16.00 15.67
N GLU A 535 -26.56 16.82 14.76
CA GLU A 535 -26.43 18.26 15.04
C GLU A 535 -27.74 19.05 14.91
N LYS A 536 -28.61 18.68 13.96
CA LYS A 536 -29.69 19.58 13.51
C LYS A 536 -31.10 19.09 13.83
N VAL A 537 -31.30 17.79 14.00
CA VAL A 537 -32.66 17.21 14.09
C VAL A 537 -32.90 16.58 15.47
N PRO A 538 -33.94 17.00 16.22
CA PRO A 538 -34.34 16.32 17.46
C PRO A 538 -34.62 14.83 17.22
N LEU A 539 -34.27 13.97 18.17
CA LEU A 539 -34.36 12.51 18.00
C LEU A 539 -35.81 12.03 17.76
N GLU A 540 -36.78 12.70 18.37
CA GLU A 540 -38.21 12.46 18.18
C GLU A 540 -38.65 12.67 16.72
N GLU A 541 -37.97 13.56 15.99
CA GLU A 541 -38.25 13.96 14.61
C GLU A 541 -37.48 13.13 13.58
N TRP A 542 -36.60 12.22 14.00
CA TRP A 542 -35.89 11.36 13.06
C TRP A 542 -36.88 10.48 12.28
N SER A 543 -36.76 10.49 10.95
CA SER A 543 -37.44 9.51 10.09
C SER A 543 -36.52 8.31 9.93
N VAL A 544 -36.82 7.22 10.64
CA VAL A 544 -36.12 5.94 10.50
C VAL A 544 -36.35 5.33 9.13
N LYS A 545 -37.47 5.68 8.47
CA LYS A 545 -37.72 5.35 7.07
C LYS A 545 -36.69 5.96 6.12
N GLN A 546 -36.46 7.27 6.20
CA GLN A 546 -35.47 7.94 5.34
C GLN A 546 -34.05 7.45 5.60
N ILE A 547 -33.72 7.14 6.87
CA ILE A 547 -32.43 6.54 7.24
C ILE A 547 -32.27 5.18 6.55
N ALA A 548 -33.26 4.29 6.68
CA ALA A 548 -33.20 2.95 6.09
C ALA A 548 -33.14 3.01 4.55
N GLU A 549 -33.95 3.86 3.92
CA GLU A 549 -33.95 4.06 2.46
C GLU A 549 -32.60 4.59 1.95
N SER A 550 -31.97 5.52 2.70
CA SER A 550 -30.67 6.08 2.32
C SER A 550 -29.55 5.03 2.37
N LEU A 551 -29.55 4.16 3.40
CA LEU A 551 -28.57 3.08 3.52
C LEU A 551 -28.81 1.97 2.48
N LEU A 552 -30.07 1.58 2.26
CA LEU A 552 -30.44 0.59 1.25
C LEU A 552 -30.08 1.04 -0.17
N LYS A 553 -30.19 2.33 -0.48
CA LYS A 553 -29.78 2.87 -1.77
C LYS A 553 -28.30 2.59 -2.06
N ILE A 554 -27.45 2.63 -1.03
CA ILE A 554 -26.01 2.35 -1.16
C ILE A 554 -25.78 0.85 -1.31
N SER A 555 -26.42 0.02 -0.48
CA SER A 555 -26.27 -1.44 -0.57
C SER A 555 -26.81 -2.03 -1.87
N ASN A 556 -27.79 -1.39 -2.50
CA ASN A 556 -28.37 -1.82 -3.77
C ASN A 556 -27.72 -1.17 -5.01
N SER A 557 -26.72 -0.29 -4.84
CA SER A 557 -26.07 0.34 -5.99
C SER A 557 -25.06 -0.59 -6.68
N ASP A 558 -24.79 -0.32 -7.95
CA ASP A 558 -23.81 -1.06 -8.73
C ASP A 558 -22.39 -0.79 -8.21
N GLY A 559 -21.75 -1.83 -7.66
CA GLY A 559 -20.40 -1.77 -7.09
C GLY A 559 -20.38 -2.02 -5.58
N LYS A 560 -19.18 -2.17 -5.02
CA LYS A 560 -19.01 -2.47 -3.58
C LYS A 560 -18.71 -1.19 -2.82
N ALA A 561 -19.64 -0.78 -1.97
CA ALA A 561 -19.49 0.41 -1.15
C ALA A 561 -18.67 0.14 0.11
N LEU A 562 -17.65 0.97 0.34
CA LEU A 562 -17.02 1.15 1.64
C LEU A 562 -17.78 2.22 2.43
N VAL A 563 -18.28 1.86 3.61
CA VAL A 563 -19.03 2.76 4.49
C VAL A 563 -18.39 2.90 5.85
N TYR A 564 -18.66 4.03 6.49
CA TYR A 564 -18.24 4.33 7.85
C TYR A 564 -19.25 5.28 8.50
N VAL A 565 -19.28 5.27 9.83
CA VAL A 565 -20.18 6.12 10.63
C VAL A 565 -19.72 7.57 10.64
N GLU A 566 -18.41 7.77 10.73
CA GLU A 566 -17.75 9.07 10.76
C GLU A 566 -16.38 8.92 10.09
N ASN A 567 -15.98 9.93 9.30
CA ASN A 567 -14.67 9.93 8.61
C ASN A 567 -13.63 10.77 9.36
N HIS A 568 -12.36 10.58 8.98
CA HIS A 568 -11.26 11.39 9.48
C HIS A 568 -11.46 12.89 9.18
N SER A 569 -12.10 13.27 8.05
CA SER A 569 -12.29 14.68 7.67
C SER A 569 -13.21 15.44 8.63
N GLN A 570 -14.22 14.75 9.20
CA GLN A 570 -15.07 15.27 10.25
C GLN A 570 -14.31 15.49 11.58
N SER A 571 -13.20 14.78 11.78
CA SER A 571 -12.40 14.83 13.01
C SER A 571 -11.22 15.81 12.96
N ILE A 572 -10.51 15.92 11.83
CA ILE A 572 -9.17 16.50 11.70
C ILE A 572 -9.12 18.03 11.54
N SER A 573 -10.21 18.66 11.12
CA SER A 573 -10.27 20.11 10.90
C SER A 573 -10.82 20.91 12.10
N GLY A 574 -10.65 20.38 13.31
CA GLY A 574 -11.25 20.96 14.53
C GLY A 574 -12.73 20.62 14.71
N GLY A 575 -13.24 19.68 13.92
CA GLY A 575 -14.52 19.02 14.18
C GLY A 575 -14.40 18.05 15.36
N LYS A 576 -15.54 17.58 15.86
CA LYS A 576 -15.61 16.70 17.02
C LYS A 576 -16.05 15.31 16.57
N SER A 577 -15.68 14.27 17.31
CA SER A 577 -16.21 12.93 17.06
C SER A 577 -17.73 12.91 17.19
N LEU A 578 -18.37 11.99 16.49
CA LEU A 578 -19.82 11.80 16.54
C LEU A 578 -20.27 11.46 17.96
N PHE A 579 -19.44 10.74 18.72
CA PHE A 579 -19.68 10.45 20.12
C PHE A 579 -19.64 11.70 21.01
N GLN A 580 -18.66 12.59 20.81
CA GLN A 580 -18.61 13.88 21.50
C GLN A 580 -19.86 14.73 21.19
N ALA A 581 -20.28 14.77 19.92
CA ALA A 581 -21.49 15.48 19.52
C ALA A 581 -22.76 14.93 20.20
N LEU A 582 -22.86 13.60 20.38
CA LEU A 582 -23.97 12.96 21.10
C LEU A 582 -24.00 13.35 22.59
N ILE A 583 -22.83 13.39 23.25
CA ILE A 583 -22.73 13.80 24.67
C ILE A 583 -23.18 15.25 24.83
N GLU A 584 -22.71 16.14 23.95
CA GLU A 584 -23.05 17.57 24.01
C GLU A 584 -24.52 17.85 23.70
N LYS A 585 -25.16 17.03 22.87
CA LYS A 585 -26.60 17.18 22.56
C LYS A 585 -27.49 16.85 23.76
N ASN A 586 -27.06 15.97 24.64
CA ASN A 586 -27.88 15.42 25.73
C ASN A 586 -27.49 16.02 27.10
N VAL A 587 -26.87 17.20 27.13
CA VAL A 587 -26.44 17.88 28.38
C VAL A 587 -27.58 18.25 29.33
N GLU A 588 -28.84 18.24 28.86
CA GLU A 588 -30.02 18.44 29.72
C GLU A 588 -30.28 17.27 30.68
N TYR A 589 -29.75 16.07 30.37
CA TYR A 589 -29.88 14.90 31.22
C TYR A 589 -28.76 14.83 32.26
N PRO A 590 -29.00 14.23 33.43
CA PRO A 590 -27.92 13.89 34.36
C PRO A 590 -26.83 13.06 33.67
N ASP A 591 -25.55 13.29 34.01
CA ASP A 591 -24.39 12.72 33.30
C ASP A 591 -24.49 11.22 33.02
N ALA A 592 -24.88 10.41 34.02
CA ALA A 592 -25.02 8.97 33.85
C ALA A 592 -26.10 8.58 32.82
N VAL A 593 -27.20 9.34 32.76
CA VAL A 593 -28.29 9.14 31.79
C VAL A 593 -27.87 9.62 30.41
N ASN A 594 -27.19 10.77 30.33
CA ASN A 594 -26.62 11.29 29.09
C ASN A 594 -25.65 10.25 28.48
N MET A 595 -24.68 9.77 29.26
CA MET A 595 -23.71 8.77 28.79
C MET A 595 -24.38 7.48 28.33
N LEU A 596 -25.35 6.96 29.08
CA LEU A 596 -26.11 5.77 28.67
C LEU A 596 -26.82 5.98 27.34
N ARG A 597 -27.47 7.13 27.13
CA ARG A 597 -28.16 7.46 25.87
C ARG A 597 -27.17 7.58 24.71
N SER A 598 -26.06 8.27 24.91
CA SER A 598 -25.01 8.49 23.90
C SER A 598 -24.34 7.17 23.50
N VAL A 599 -23.99 6.32 24.47
CA VAL A 599 -23.46 4.97 24.24
C VAL A 599 -24.46 4.10 23.50
N SER A 600 -25.74 4.12 23.89
CA SER A 600 -26.78 3.35 23.21
C SER A 600 -26.95 3.78 21.76
N MET A 601 -26.98 5.09 21.50
CA MET A 601 -27.14 5.66 20.17
C MET A 601 -25.98 5.31 19.23
N ILE A 602 -24.73 5.52 19.68
CA ILE A 602 -23.57 5.27 18.80
C ILE A 602 -23.43 3.79 18.44
N LYS A 603 -23.75 2.86 19.36
CA LYS A 603 -23.79 1.43 19.06
C LYS A 603 -24.81 1.09 17.98
N MET A 604 -26.01 1.65 18.09
CA MET A 604 -27.07 1.42 17.09
C MET A 604 -26.69 1.98 15.72
N ILE A 605 -26.13 3.19 15.67
CA ILE A 605 -25.65 3.83 14.44
C ILE A 605 -24.56 2.99 13.78
N LYS A 606 -23.58 2.51 14.55
CA LYS A 606 -22.53 1.60 14.06
C LYS A 606 -23.08 0.31 13.49
N LEU A 607 -23.94 -0.38 14.25
CA LEU A 607 -24.53 -1.65 13.82
C LEU A 607 -25.39 -1.47 12.56
N LEU A 608 -26.22 -0.43 12.50
CA LEU A 608 -27.10 -0.17 11.35
C LEU A 608 -26.29 0.20 10.10
N THR A 609 -25.26 1.03 10.25
CA THR A 609 -24.38 1.41 9.13
C THR A 609 -23.63 0.18 8.59
N ALA A 610 -23.10 -0.67 9.46
CA ALA A 610 -22.40 -1.88 9.05
C ALA A 610 -23.34 -2.93 8.42
N SER A 611 -24.54 -3.12 8.97
CA SER A 611 -25.45 -4.19 8.51
C SER A 611 -26.33 -3.81 7.31
N LEU A 612 -26.56 -2.52 7.06
CA LEU A 612 -27.47 -2.08 5.99
C LEU A 612 -26.80 -1.15 4.97
N GLY A 613 -25.61 -0.62 5.25
CA GLY A 613 -25.05 0.52 4.52
C GLY A 613 -24.10 0.19 3.37
N GLY A 614 -23.44 -0.98 3.33
CA GLY A 614 -22.50 -1.28 2.27
C GLY A 614 -21.82 -2.64 2.38
N SER A 615 -20.82 -2.86 1.53
CA SER A 615 -20.13 -4.15 1.38
C SER A 615 -18.81 -4.26 2.16
N ALA A 616 -18.35 -3.14 2.73
CA ALA A 616 -17.16 -3.05 3.56
C ALA A 616 -17.35 -1.98 4.64
N TYR A 617 -16.71 -2.15 5.78
CA TYR A 617 -16.82 -1.26 6.92
C TYR A 617 -15.47 -0.67 7.30
N LEU A 618 -15.43 0.65 7.53
CA LEU A 618 -14.26 1.37 8.01
C LEU A 618 -14.53 2.06 9.35
N THR A 619 -13.52 2.10 10.20
CA THR A 619 -13.47 2.99 11.37
C THR A 619 -12.17 3.77 11.39
N PHE A 620 -12.21 5.03 11.83
CA PHE A 620 -11.01 5.82 12.07
C PHE A 620 -10.54 5.64 13.53
N MET A 621 -9.23 5.52 13.72
CA MET A 621 -8.60 5.23 15.02
C MET A 621 -9.13 6.08 16.18
N GLY A 622 -9.64 5.40 17.21
CA GLY A 622 -10.27 6.01 18.39
C GLY A 622 -11.80 5.97 18.35
N ASN A 623 -12.42 5.96 17.16
CA ASN A 623 -13.87 6.00 17.05
C ASN A 623 -14.52 4.66 17.43
N GLU A 624 -13.77 3.55 17.46
CA GLU A 624 -14.21 2.24 17.94
C GLU A 624 -14.67 2.30 19.41
N PHE A 625 -13.95 3.06 20.24
CA PHE A 625 -14.26 3.24 21.67
C PHE A 625 -14.87 4.62 21.99
N GLY A 626 -15.25 5.38 20.96
CA GLY A 626 -15.84 6.71 21.12
C GLY A 626 -14.85 7.72 21.70
N HIS A 627 -13.66 7.85 21.11
CA HIS A 627 -12.68 8.87 21.49
C HIS A 627 -13.34 10.26 21.54
N THR A 628 -13.12 10.97 22.65
CA THR A 628 -13.67 12.31 22.90
C THR A 628 -12.69 13.39 22.51
N GLU A 629 -13.18 14.62 22.41
CA GLU A 629 -12.44 15.79 21.90
C GLU A 629 -12.36 15.83 20.36
N ARG A 630 -11.49 16.72 19.85
CA ARG A 630 -11.27 16.96 18.42
C ARG A 630 -9.90 16.43 18.02
N VAL A 631 -9.70 16.26 16.72
CA VAL A 631 -8.37 16.06 16.16
C VAL A 631 -7.90 17.36 15.55
N GLU A 632 -6.72 17.80 15.96
CA GLU A 632 -6.16 19.04 15.44
C GLU A 632 -4.64 18.91 15.31
N PHE A 633 -4.17 19.01 14.07
CA PHE A 633 -2.74 18.96 13.77
C PHE A 633 -2.05 20.30 14.08
N PRO A 634 -0.74 20.30 14.37
CA PRO A 634 0.04 21.51 14.60
C PRO A 634 -0.02 22.46 13.41
N ARG A 635 -0.43 23.70 13.65
CA ARG A 635 -0.52 24.77 12.65
C ARG A 635 -0.37 26.14 13.29
N VAL A 636 -0.20 27.18 12.48
CA VAL A 636 -0.02 28.56 12.97
C VAL A 636 -1.17 29.00 13.89
N THR A 637 -2.41 28.61 13.59
CA THR A 637 -3.60 29.03 14.36
C THR A 637 -3.71 28.41 15.75
N ASN A 638 -2.97 27.33 16.05
CA ASN A 638 -2.94 26.68 17.36
C ASN A 638 -1.54 26.69 17.99
N ASN A 639 -0.68 27.62 17.57
CA ASN A 639 0.71 27.74 18.03
C ASN A 639 1.53 26.45 17.88
N PHE A 640 1.29 25.69 16.80
CA PHE A 640 1.94 24.40 16.53
C PHE A 640 1.79 23.38 17.67
N SER A 641 0.63 23.38 18.34
CA SER A 641 0.34 22.45 19.42
C SER A 641 0.11 21.02 18.91
N TYR A 642 0.64 20.04 19.64
CA TYR A 642 0.41 18.61 19.44
C TYR A 642 -0.65 18.04 20.40
N GLU A 643 -1.26 18.88 21.25
CA GLU A 643 -2.18 18.43 22.31
C GLU A 643 -3.34 17.59 21.78
N PHE A 644 -3.88 17.93 20.61
CA PHE A 644 -5.00 17.21 19.98
C PHE A 644 -4.55 16.32 18.79
N ALA A 645 -3.25 16.25 18.52
CA ALA A 645 -2.66 15.41 17.49
C ALA A 645 -2.20 14.06 18.08
N ARG A 646 -3.07 13.43 18.87
CA ARG A 646 -2.79 12.19 19.63
C ARG A 646 -4.04 11.31 19.76
N ARG A 647 -3.91 10.09 20.31
CA ARG A 647 -5.04 9.22 20.72
C ARG A 647 -4.99 8.97 22.20
N ARG A 648 -6.12 9.12 22.88
CA ARG A 648 -6.23 8.88 24.33
C ARG A 648 -6.62 7.43 24.59
N TRP A 649 -5.66 6.51 24.47
CA TRP A 649 -5.81 5.10 24.80
C TRP A 649 -6.18 4.87 26.28
N SER A 650 -5.78 5.78 27.18
CA SER A 650 -6.20 5.80 28.58
C SER A 650 -7.72 5.85 28.77
N LEU A 651 -8.49 6.29 27.77
CA LEU A 651 -9.95 6.22 27.79
C LEU A 651 -10.44 4.77 27.83
N LEU A 652 -9.69 3.79 27.35
CA LEU A 652 -10.09 2.38 27.44
C LEU A 652 -10.18 1.85 28.88
N ASP A 653 -9.61 2.57 29.85
CA ASP A 653 -9.76 2.27 31.28
C ASP A 653 -11.06 2.89 31.86
N ASP A 654 -11.68 3.83 31.15
CA ASP A 654 -12.99 4.38 31.54
C ASP A 654 -14.11 3.39 31.25
N LYS A 655 -15.09 3.36 32.17
CA LYS A 655 -16.23 2.44 32.12
C LYS A 655 -16.98 2.51 30.79
N TRP A 656 -17.28 3.68 30.25
CA TRP A 656 -18.15 3.81 29.08
C TRP A 656 -17.40 3.50 27.78
N HIS A 657 -16.18 3.99 27.66
CA HIS A 657 -15.32 3.75 26.50
C HIS A 657 -14.91 2.27 26.39
N ALA A 658 -14.55 1.62 27.49
CA ALA A 658 -14.31 0.18 27.53
C ALA A 658 -15.52 -0.62 27.02
N LYS A 659 -16.73 -0.19 27.38
CA LYS A 659 -17.98 -0.85 26.99
C LYS A 659 -18.33 -0.65 25.52
N LEU A 660 -17.98 0.51 24.95
CA LEU A 660 -18.05 0.74 23.50
C LEU A 660 -17.05 -0.14 22.75
N ALA A 661 -15.82 -0.25 23.24
CA ALA A 661 -14.81 -1.13 22.66
C ALA A 661 -15.25 -2.61 22.69
N GLU A 662 -15.83 -3.07 23.80
CA GLU A 662 -16.39 -4.43 23.93
C GLU A 662 -17.51 -4.68 22.90
N PHE A 663 -18.37 -3.69 22.65
CA PHE A 663 -19.41 -3.78 21.63
C PHE A 663 -18.82 -3.84 20.22
N ASP A 664 -17.86 -2.98 19.92
CA ASP A 664 -17.22 -2.88 18.61
C ASP A 664 -16.53 -4.20 18.24
N ASN A 665 -15.80 -4.79 19.19
CA ASN A 665 -15.22 -6.12 19.06
C ASN A 665 -16.28 -7.21 18.77
N ALA A 666 -17.45 -7.12 19.42
CA ALA A 666 -18.53 -8.06 19.18
C ALA A 666 -19.16 -7.90 17.80
N LEU A 667 -19.31 -6.67 17.31
CA LEU A 667 -19.75 -6.38 15.95
C LEU A 667 -18.79 -6.99 14.93
N MET A 668 -17.48 -6.75 15.09
CA MET A 668 -16.45 -7.31 14.21
C MET A 668 -16.42 -8.84 14.26
N ALA A 669 -16.61 -9.45 15.44
CA ALA A 669 -16.64 -10.91 15.60
C ALA A 669 -17.87 -11.56 14.94
N ILE A 670 -19.04 -10.91 15.00
CA ILE A 670 -20.25 -11.35 14.31
C ILE A 670 -20.02 -11.28 12.79
N GLU A 671 -19.50 -10.16 12.30
CA GLU A 671 -19.19 -10.01 10.88
C GLU A 671 -18.16 -11.05 10.42
N GLN A 672 -17.08 -11.28 11.17
CA GLN A 672 -16.09 -12.31 10.82
C GLN A 672 -16.70 -13.72 10.69
N LYS A 673 -17.74 -14.02 11.48
CA LYS A 673 -18.38 -15.34 11.50
C LYS A 673 -19.50 -15.50 10.48
N TYR A 674 -20.28 -14.45 10.24
CA TYR A 674 -21.50 -14.51 9.43
C TYR A 674 -21.41 -13.77 8.10
N LEU A 675 -20.39 -12.92 7.91
CA LEU A 675 -20.01 -12.29 6.64
C LEU A 675 -21.14 -11.51 5.96
N PHE A 676 -21.93 -10.78 6.75
CA PHE A 676 -23.10 -10.05 6.25
C PHE A 676 -22.69 -8.87 5.37
N LEU A 677 -21.50 -8.27 5.58
CA LEU A 677 -20.97 -7.23 4.69
C LEU A 677 -20.74 -7.76 3.26
N SER A 678 -20.24 -8.99 3.12
CA SER A 678 -19.99 -9.59 1.80
C SER A 678 -21.19 -10.35 1.23
N SER A 679 -22.37 -10.20 1.84
CA SER A 679 -23.56 -10.88 1.40
C SER A 679 -24.07 -10.31 0.09
N ASN A 680 -24.38 -11.19 -0.85
CA ASN A 680 -25.12 -10.84 -2.07
C ASN A 680 -26.62 -11.11 -1.93
N ALA A 681 -27.07 -11.57 -0.76
CA ALA A 681 -28.49 -11.83 -0.54
C ALA A 681 -29.24 -10.50 -0.42
N PRO A 682 -30.41 -10.37 -1.07
CA PRO A 682 -31.22 -9.18 -0.91
C PRO A 682 -31.70 -9.08 0.54
N VAL A 683 -31.89 -7.84 1.01
CA VAL A 683 -32.55 -7.59 2.28
C VAL A 683 -34.02 -7.99 2.17
N THR A 684 -34.47 -8.90 3.03
CA THR A 684 -35.86 -9.38 3.12
C THR A 684 -36.52 -8.91 4.41
N ASN A 685 -37.85 -9.06 4.51
CA ASN A 685 -38.64 -8.73 5.69
C ASN A 685 -38.40 -7.32 6.25
N LEU A 686 -38.13 -6.33 5.38
CA LEU A 686 -37.92 -4.96 5.79
C LEU A 686 -39.22 -4.36 6.35
N GLN A 687 -39.23 -4.08 7.64
CA GLN A 687 -40.29 -3.41 8.36
C GLN A 687 -39.73 -2.14 9.00
N VAL A 688 -40.27 -0.99 8.61
CA VAL A 688 -39.84 0.31 9.14
C VAL A 688 -41.06 1.10 9.58
N ASP A 689 -41.04 1.60 10.82
CA ASP A 689 -42.13 2.37 11.41
C ASP A 689 -41.61 3.65 12.09
N ASP A 690 -41.95 4.80 11.54
CA ASP A 690 -41.58 6.11 12.08
C ASP A 690 -42.30 6.47 13.39
N LEU A 691 -43.44 5.84 13.69
CA LEU A 691 -44.17 6.09 14.94
C LEU A 691 -43.53 5.37 16.11
N SER A 692 -43.26 4.06 15.96
CA SER A 692 -42.52 3.29 16.96
C SER A 692 -41.00 3.45 16.87
N LYS A 693 -40.49 4.13 15.82
CA LYS A 693 -39.07 4.35 15.52
C LYS A 693 -38.30 3.03 15.39
N THR A 694 -38.92 2.01 14.81
CA THR A 694 -38.30 0.70 14.63
C THR A 694 -37.85 0.48 13.20
N ILE A 695 -36.74 -0.26 13.07
CA ILE A 695 -36.25 -0.79 11.80
C ILE A 695 -36.01 -2.28 12.05
N VAL A 696 -36.59 -3.15 11.24
CA VAL A 696 -36.32 -4.59 11.27
C VAL A 696 -36.09 -5.07 9.85
N PHE A 697 -35.09 -5.91 9.65
CA PHE A 697 -34.86 -6.56 8.37
C PHE A 697 -34.10 -7.86 8.55
N THR A 698 -34.14 -8.69 7.53
CA THR A 698 -33.38 -9.94 7.43
C THR A 698 -32.36 -9.83 6.31
N GLN A 699 -31.14 -10.30 6.56
CA GLN A 699 -30.10 -10.44 5.56
C GLN A 699 -29.42 -11.79 5.77
N ASP A 700 -29.39 -12.62 4.73
CA ASP A 700 -29.09 -14.05 4.84
C ASP A 700 -29.92 -14.73 5.96
N ASN A 701 -29.25 -15.25 6.99
CA ASN A 701 -29.85 -15.95 8.11
C ASN A 701 -29.87 -15.09 9.39
N LEU A 702 -29.62 -13.78 9.25
CA LEU A 702 -29.57 -12.84 10.36
C LEU A 702 -30.76 -11.90 10.33
N ILE A 703 -31.38 -11.70 11.49
CA ILE A 703 -32.41 -10.68 11.70
C ILE A 703 -31.77 -9.55 12.50
N PHE A 704 -31.86 -8.33 11.98
CA PHE A 704 -31.48 -7.11 12.67
C PHE A 704 -32.73 -6.35 13.07
N ALA A 705 -32.85 -6.02 14.36
CA ALA A 705 -33.99 -5.29 14.89
C ALA A 705 -33.52 -4.10 15.72
N TYR A 706 -34.04 -2.91 15.45
CA TYR A 706 -33.66 -1.64 16.06
C TYR A 706 -34.88 -0.94 16.63
N ASN A 707 -34.72 -0.30 17.77
CA ASN A 707 -35.69 0.64 18.34
C ASN A 707 -34.99 1.96 18.70
N PHE A 708 -35.15 2.96 17.84
CA PHE A 708 -34.62 4.31 18.00
C PHE A 708 -35.52 5.22 18.85
N HIS A 709 -36.63 4.71 19.39
CA HIS A 709 -37.55 5.54 20.15
C HIS A 709 -36.86 6.06 21.43
N PRO A 710 -36.91 7.38 21.71
CA PRO A 710 -36.14 7.98 22.80
C PRO A 710 -36.61 7.55 24.20
N ARG A 711 -37.87 7.10 24.32
CA ARG A 711 -38.59 6.90 25.60
C ARG A 711 -39.48 5.65 25.72
N LYS A 712 -39.67 4.86 24.66
CA LYS A 712 -40.66 3.77 24.64
C LYS A 712 -39.99 2.49 24.17
N SER A 713 -40.27 1.42 24.90
CA SER A 713 -39.95 0.07 24.46
C SER A 713 -41.11 -0.45 23.61
N ALA A 714 -40.81 -1.29 22.64
CA ALA A 714 -41.82 -2.04 21.89
C ALA A 714 -41.86 -3.46 22.46
N ASP A 715 -42.88 -3.74 23.25
CA ASP A 715 -43.16 -5.09 23.76
C ASP A 715 -44.02 -5.85 22.75
N GLU A 716 -43.76 -7.15 22.61
CA GLU A 716 -44.50 -8.05 21.72
C GLU A 716 -44.52 -7.59 20.24
N TYR A 717 -43.45 -6.95 19.79
CA TYR A 717 -43.31 -6.45 18.42
C TYR A 717 -43.25 -7.62 17.43
N GLU A 718 -44.33 -7.81 16.64
CA GLU A 718 -44.43 -8.88 15.64
C GLU A 718 -43.60 -8.55 14.39
N ILE A 719 -42.71 -9.46 14.02
CA ILE A 719 -41.92 -9.38 12.79
C ILE A 719 -42.15 -10.62 11.93
N LEU A 720 -41.99 -10.47 10.61
CA LEU A 720 -41.99 -11.59 9.69
C LEU A 720 -40.61 -12.23 9.66
N VAL A 721 -40.59 -13.55 9.52
CA VAL A 721 -39.37 -14.34 9.35
C VAL A 721 -39.50 -15.25 8.13
N ASP A 722 -38.37 -15.55 7.49
CA ASP A 722 -38.35 -16.37 6.29
C ASP A 722 -38.68 -17.85 6.56
N GLU A 723 -38.34 -18.37 7.74
CA GLU A 723 -38.48 -19.79 8.08
C GLU A 723 -38.94 -20.01 9.53
N PRO A 724 -39.84 -20.98 9.80
CA PRO A 724 -40.11 -21.44 11.15
C PRO A 724 -38.87 -22.16 11.70
N GLY A 725 -38.51 -21.88 12.95
CA GLY A 725 -37.28 -22.40 13.50
C GLY A 725 -36.93 -21.89 14.88
N ARG A 726 -35.71 -22.23 15.31
CA ARG A 726 -35.10 -21.71 16.52
C ARG A 726 -34.19 -20.53 16.17
N TYR A 727 -34.52 -19.37 16.70
CA TYR A 727 -33.73 -18.15 16.61
C TYR A 727 -32.90 -17.95 17.88
N GLU A 728 -31.62 -17.62 17.71
CA GLU A 728 -30.68 -17.41 18.80
C GLU A 728 -30.14 -15.99 18.77
N LEU A 729 -30.19 -15.31 19.91
CA LEU A 729 -29.65 -13.97 20.06
C LEU A 729 -28.11 -14.00 19.99
N LEU A 730 -27.56 -13.25 19.04
CA LEU A 730 -26.12 -13.08 18.85
C LEU A 730 -25.62 -11.81 19.54
N LEU A 731 -26.38 -10.72 19.42
CA LEU A 731 -26.03 -9.42 19.96
C LEU A 731 -27.28 -8.75 20.53
N ASP A 732 -27.16 -8.19 21.73
CA ASP A 732 -28.12 -7.27 22.32
C ASP A 732 -27.33 -6.04 22.77
N THR A 733 -27.55 -4.91 22.11
CA THR A 733 -26.83 -3.67 22.46
C THR A 733 -27.25 -3.13 23.82
N ASP A 734 -28.39 -3.55 24.38
CA ASP A 734 -28.82 -3.19 25.73
C ASP A 734 -28.16 -4.06 26.82
N ASP A 735 -27.33 -5.06 26.48
CA ASP A 735 -26.63 -5.85 27.49
C ASP A 735 -25.68 -4.97 28.33
N VAL A 736 -25.63 -5.21 29.64
CA VAL A 736 -24.76 -4.49 30.59
C VAL A 736 -23.29 -4.60 30.19
N LYS A 737 -22.90 -5.72 29.55
CA LYS A 737 -21.55 -5.88 29.00
C LYS A 737 -21.20 -4.83 27.93
N TYR A 738 -22.18 -4.22 27.27
CA TYR A 738 -21.96 -3.15 26.30
C TYR A 738 -22.40 -1.78 26.83
N GLY A 739 -22.61 -1.67 28.15
CA GLY A 739 -23.05 -0.42 28.78
C GLY A 739 -24.54 -0.13 28.60
N GLY A 740 -25.37 -1.13 28.30
CA GLY A 740 -26.83 -0.99 28.33
C GLY A 740 -27.43 -1.32 29.71
N MET A 741 -28.77 -1.42 29.78
CA MET A 741 -29.51 -1.65 31.03
C MET A 741 -29.85 -3.12 31.32
N GLY A 742 -29.64 -4.04 30.37
CA GLY A 742 -29.89 -5.47 30.50
C GLY A 742 -31.37 -5.83 30.61
N ARG A 743 -32.25 -5.16 29.85
CA ARG A 743 -33.71 -5.29 30.02
C ARG A 743 -34.31 -6.54 29.36
N LEU A 744 -33.55 -7.21 28.48
CA LEU A 744 -34.04 -8.37 27.73
C LEU A 744 -34.15 -9.62 28.62
N LYS A 745 -35.32 -10.27 28.60
CA LYS A 745 -35.61 -11.49 29.38
C LYS A 745 -34.93 -12.73 28.80
N THR A 746 -34.61 -13.73 29.63
CA THR A 746 -33.92 -14.98 29.20
C THR A 746 -34.64 -15.72 28.07
N LYS A 747 -35.97 -15.71 28.03
CA LYS A 747 -36.77 -16.34 26.96
C LYS A 747 -36.56 -15.71 25.58
N GLN A 748 -36.16 -14.44 25.52
CA GLN A 748 -35.85 -13.74 24.28
C GLN A 748 -34.42 -14.04 23.79
N LYS A 749 -33.58 -14.75 24.56
CA LYS A 749 -32.24 -15.15 24.08
C LYS A 749 -32.28 -16.36 23.12
N ARG A 750 -33.32 -17.18 23.23
CA ARG A 750 -33.56 -18.36 22.37
C ARG A 750 -35.06 -18.50 22.15
N ILE A 751 -35.49 -18.28 20.91
CA ILE A 751 -36.90 -18.21 20.56
C ILE A 751 -37.23 -19.34 19.59
N ASN A 752 -38.27 -20.08 19.91
CA ASN A 752 -38.79 -21.19 19.14
C ASN A 752 -40.04 -20.68 18.41
N VAL A 753 -40.01 -20.64 17.08
CA VAL A 753 -41.00 -20.00 16.21
C VAL A 753 -41.67 -21.03 15.29
N PHE A 754 -42.96 -21.34 15.51
CA PHE A 754 -43.71 -22.40 14.78
C PHE A 754 -44.46 -21.88 13.55
N SER A 755 -44.42 -20.57 13.32
CA SER A 755 -45.11 -19.87 12.22
C SER A 755 -44.12 -18.94 11.51
N MET A 756 -44.58 -18.15 10.53
CA MET A 756 -43.76 -17.10 9.89
C MET A 756 -43.77 -15.78 10.68
N LYS A 757 -44.16 -15.81 11.96
CA LYS A 757 -44.22 -14.63 12.83
C LYS A 757 -43.41 -14.83 14.10
N LEU A 758 -42.53 -13.88 14.38
CA LEU A 758 -41.71 -13.84 15.60
C LEU A 758 -42.05 -12.58 16.40
N SER A 759 -42.26 -12.74 17.72
CA SER A 759 -42.56 -11.63 18.62
C SER A 759 -41.32 -11.26 19.45
N LEU A 760 -40.86 -10.01 19.32
CA LEU A 760 -39.67 -9.48 19.97
C LEU A 760 -40.01 -8.45 21.05
N THR A 761 -39.18 -8.39 22.09
CA THR A 761 -39.15 -7.25 23.01
C THR A 761 -37.98 -6.35 22.61
N LEU A 762 -38.25 -5.13 22.17
CA LEU A 762 -37.24 -4.14 21.78
C LEU A 762 -37.23 -2.98 22.77
N PRO A 763 -36.31 -2.98 23.77
CA PRO A 763 -36.13 -1.84 24.67
C PRO A 763 -35.87 -0.53 23.93
N GLN A 764 -36.23 0.60 24.53
CA GLN A 764 -35.89 1.92 23.95
C GLN A 764 -34.37 2.05 23.74
N LEU A 765 -33.97 2.68 22.64
CA LEU A 765 -32.56 2.89 22.26
C LEU A 765 -31.75 1.60 22.33
N SER A 766 -32.25 0.54 21.69
CA SER A 766 -31.54 -0.73 21.63
C SER A 766 -31.64 -1.36 20.25
N ALA A 767 -30.73 -2.28 19.97
CA ALA A 767 -30.74 -3.11 18.79
C ALA A 767 -30.36 -4.55 19.15
N GLN A 768 -30.90 -5.49 18.39
CA GLN A 768 -30.72 -6.91 18.58
C GLN A 768 -30.38 -7.58 17.25
N VAL A 769 -29.52 -8.59 17.30
CA VAL A 769 -29.18 -9.43 16.15
C VAL A 769 -29.49 -10.88 16.51
N TYR A 770 -30.34 -11.52 15.72
CA TYR A 770 -30.68 -12.92 15.86
C TYR A 770 -30.18 -13.72 14.67
N ARG A 771 -29.88 -15.00 14.90
CA ARG A 771 -29.59 -15.98 13.86
C ARG A 771 -30.65 -17.06 13.85
N LEU A 772 -31.07 -17.50 12.68
CA LEU A 772 -31.77 -18.76 12.50
C LEU A 772 -30.80 -19.93 12.74
N ALA A 773 -30.93 -20.61 13.88
CA ALA A 773 -30.02 -21.66 14.33
C ALA A 773 -30.46 -23.07 13.93
N LYS A 774 -31.77 -23.29 13.76
CA LYS A 774 -32.35 -24.57 13.32
C LYS A 774 -33.69 -24.31 12.63
N ILE A 775 -33.87 -24.82 11.43
CA ILE A 775 -35.16 -24.83 10.72
C ILE A 775 -35.99 -26.01 11.24
N TRP A 776 -37.30 -25.84 11.32
CA TRP A 776 -38.22 -26.92 11.65
C TRP A 776 -38.87 -27.44 10.38
N ASP A 777 -38.89 -28.76 10.20
CA ASP A 777 -39.57 -29.37 9.06
C ASP A 777 -41.06 -29.01 9.10
N ALA A 778 -41.59 -28.51 7.98
CA ALA A 778 -43.00 -28.15 7.81
C ALA A 778 -43.98 -29.29 8.14
N ALA A 779 -43.49 -30.54 8.24
CA ALA A 779 -44.26 -31.72 8.62
C ALA A 779 -44.62 -31.82 10.11
N VAL A 780 -44.09 -30.96 10.99
CA VAL A 780 -44.37 -31.02 12.45
C VAL A 780 -45.45 -30.00 12.88
N SER A 781 -46.00 -29.20 11.95
CA SER A 781 -47.03 -28.18 12.24
C SER A 781 -48.46 -28.73 12.40
N VAL A 782 -48.64 -30.06 12.42
CA VAL A 782 -49.94 -30.68 12.72
C VAL A 782 -49.77 -31.68 13.86
N MET A 783 -49.59 -31.18 15.08
CA MET A 783 -49.98 -31.88 16.31
C MET A 783 -50.18 -30.92 17.48
#